data_AF-A0A7S2LS73-F1
#
_entry.id   AF-A0A7S2LS73-F1
#
_cell.length_a   1.000
_cell.length_b   1.000
_cell.length_c   1.000
_cell.angle_alpha   90.00
_cell.angle_beta   90.00
_cell.angle_gamma   90.00
#
_symmetry.space_group_name_H-M   'P 1'
#
loop_
_entity.id
_entity.type
_entity.pdbx_description
1 polymer ?
#
loop_
_entity_poly.entity_id
_entity_poly.type
_entity_poly.pdbx_seq_one_letter_code
_entity_poly.pdbx_strand_id
1 'polypeptide(L)'
;RNGAMGGDDDRCKWGVNLKAEKVTYCTDVEGHWPYFCNFVDLSRGLSFKEKGDQRESAHPPELVLRDGWHFVFGGDSCDKGPGTLRFLEAVVALKKKHPSRVHLLLGNRDINKMRWTSELAQEELDRLTPDVPAAFWVDPKCRVKPWAYIVSQAALAEGTPEECVTEGMVRKHNTKAVRMRYHLKHDMGSDGEFEFRREELSFRAAGKSVPDEEVIASYEESVWEGGAMRDFIRFGQLACFLGETLFVHGQVVGSFPQCRGNGWCVSKVPDPSAGPENDYCRTVDKLLDWVCELNRWQAAQVAEWIAQPKWSTPPADSTLEGWGGRGGSELIAHGTPSTRQPSVVYCRWLEADCMPRQYPAELSKYLKDQGVKRVVVGHTPHGNCPTVIPNGEVYVVMADTSYSNMKSDLAYRGDNRGDAVADVALDGPKCTVKGRTGVKTFAQLIDYRVPPCGGGDNRIGCVASLQPPSQQREHATAAPVPAITMPPAAMRYFIKARLAALHERDESKYLLCHVDGFKNLYQEASANWVDEEFEKGGALPFSRTRTISITSHGEEFGHSFSGYDGNGEIVRQIFRRLDRDGDGSVTCRELLAACTEGYVRQALAWSYPNSTLEEAFQELDENNDGRITMSEFTHAVLKASQRSSLHDNGKLTFCSVTSSFAGADDW
;
A
#
# COMPACT_ATOMS: atom_id res chain seq x y z
N ARG A 1 33.30 9.94 17.97
CA ARG A 1 33.74 9.50 19.33
C ARG A 1 32.91 8.26 19.68
N ASN A 2 33.53 7.08 19.68
CA ASN A 2 32.89 5.82 20.09
C ASN A 2 32.66 5.83 21.60
N GLY A 3 31.49 6.27 22.04
CA GLY A 3 31.01 6.07 23.40
C GLY A 3 30.09 4.86 23.41
N ALA A 4 30.44 3.82 24.17
CA ALA A 4 29.49 2.76 24.48
C ALA A 4 28.21 3.39 25.04
N MET A 5 27.06 3.06 24.46
CA MET A 5 25.77 3.59 24.92
C MET A 5 25.58 3.33 26.41
N GLY A 6 25.07 4.33 27.13
CA GLY A 6 24.59 4.20 28.50
C GLY A 6 23.51 3.12 28.61
N GLY A 7 23.12 2.78 29.84
CA GLY A 7 22.19 1.70 30.16
C GLY A 7 20.81 1.81 29.46
N ASP A 8 19.89 0.88 29.78
CA ASP A 8 18.57 0.75 29.11
C ASP A 8 17.78 2.06 28.91
N ASP A 9 17.97 3.05 29.77
CA ASP A 9 17.29 4.35 29.71
C ASP A 9 17.73 5.21 28.50
N ASP A 10 19.00 5.14 28.10
CA ASP A 10 19.51 5.85 26.91
C ASP A 10 18.99 5.24 25.61
N ARG A 11 18.73 3.93 25.60
CA ARG A 11 18.21 3.22 24.42
C ARG A 11 16.70 3.43 24.24
N CYS A 12 15.96 3.63 25.33
CA CYS A 12 14.54 4.01 25.29
C CYS A 12 14.28 5.25 24.45
N LYS A 13 15.20 6.24 24.52
CA LYS A 13 15.13 7.46 23.69
C LYS A 13 15.19 7.15 22.19
N TRP A 14 15.85 6.07 21.80
CA TRP A 14 16.14 5.73 20.41
C TRP A 14 15.39 4.48 19.94
N GLY A 15 14.18 4.26 20.48
CA GLY A 15 13.24 3.27 19.97
C GLY A 15 13.43 1.86 20.52
N VAL A 16 14.17 1.65 21.61
CA VAL A 16 14.36 0.32 22.22
C VAL A 16 13.79 0.29 23.63
N ASN A 17 12.79 -0.55 23.89
CA ASN A 17 12.25 -0.78 25.23
C ASN A 17 11.96 -2.27 25.47
N LEU A 18 12.87 -2.94 26.19
CA LEU A 18 12.79 -4.37 26.49
C LEU A 18 11.70 -4.75 27.51
N LYS A 19 11.14 -3.76 28.24
CA LYS A 19 10.09 -3.98 29.25
C LYS A 19 8.68 -3.79 28.68
N ALA A 20 8.56 -3.43 27.41
CA ALA A 20 7.28 -3.23 26.74
C ALA A 20 6.62 -4.59 26.45
N GLU A 21 5.55 -4.91 27.19
CA GLU A 21 4.80 -6.16 27.00
C GLU A 21 3.53 -5.96 26.16
N LYS A 22 2.82 -4.84 26.35
CA LYS A 22 1.52 -4.59 25.74
C LYS A 22 1.65 -3.57 24.62
N VAL A 23 1.36 -3.98 23.39
CA VAL A 23 1.47 -3.11 22.20
C VAL A 23 0.21 -3.25 21.37
N THR A 24 -0.32 -2.14 20.87
CA THR A 24 -1.31 -2.11 19.76
C THR A 24 -0.66 -1.44 18.56
N TYR A 25 -0.88 -2.00 17.37
CA TYR A 25 -0.20 -1.58 16.15
C TYR A 25 -1.22 -1.29 15.03
N CYS A 26 -1.06 -0.15 14.38
CA CYS A 26 -1.79 0.30 13.19
C CYS A 26 -0.79 0.87 12.19
N THR A 27 -1.08 0.80 10.90
CA THR A 27 -0.19 1.25 9.83
C THR A 27 -1.00 1.69 8.62
N ASP A 28 -0.36 2.43 7.72
CA ASP A 28 -0.88 2.75 6.39
C ASP A 28 -2.28 3.37 6.51
N VAL A 29 -2.46 4.37 7.38
CA VAL A 29 -3.76 5.07 7.52
C VAL A 29 -4.06 5.89 6.27
N GLU A 30 -3.02 6.43 5.63
CA GLU A 30 -3.10 7.13 4.35
C GLU A 30 -4.17 8.23 4.28
N GLY A 31 -4.42 8.95 5.37
CA GLY A 31 -5.46 9.98 5.46
C GLY A 31 -6.90 9.44 5.57
N HIS A 32 -7.09 8.12 5.66
CA HIS A 32 -8.38 7.48 5.80
C HIS A 32 -8.89 7.55 7.26
N TRP A 33 -9.39 8.71 7.67
CA TRP A 33 -9.87 8.95 9.05
C TRP A 33 -10.86 7.89 9.57
N PRO A 34 -11.89 7.45 8.81
CA PRO A 34 -12.80 6.41 9.29
C PRO A 34 -12.14 5.05 9.57
N TYR A 35 -11.02 4.72 8.92
CA TYR A 35 -10.25 3.49 9.16
C TYR A 35 -9.51 3.61 10.48
N PHE A 36 -8.92 4.78 10.76
CA PHE A 36 -8.30 5.03 12.04
C PHE A 36 -9.32 5.03 13.19
N CYS A 37 -10.50 5.61 13.01
CA CYS A 37 -11.60 5.50 13.99
C CYS A 37 -12.01 4.04 14.21
N ASN A 38 -12.20 3.27 13.13
CA ASN A 38 -12.47 1.83 13.19
C ASN A 38 -11.40 1.07 14.00
N PHE A 39 -10.13 1.45 13.85
CA PHE A 39 -9.02 0.85 14.59
C PHE A 39 -9.08 1.22 16.08
N VAL A 40 -9.31 2.50 16.40
CA VAL A 40 -9.41 2.96 17.80
C VAL A 40 -10.60 2.30 18.52
N ASP A 41 -11.74 2.14 17.84
CA ASP A 41 -12.92 1.46 18.39
C ASP A 41 -12.63 -0.03 18.72
N LEU A 42 -11.76 -0.66 17.92
CA LEU A 42 -11.34 -2.04 18.09
C LEU A 42 -10.18 -2.21 19.09
N SER A 43 -9.33 -1.19 19.22
CA SER A 43 -8.01 -1.29 19.84
C SER A 43 -8.11 -1.69 21.32
N ARG A 44 -7.18 -2.56 21.72
CA ARG A 44 -7.01 -2.91 23.14
C ARG A 44 -6.21 -1.88 23.92
N GLY A 45 -5.45 -1.01 23.26
CA GLY A 45 -4.56 -0.03 23.87
C GLY A 45 -5.03 1.42 23.73
N LEU A 46 -5.81 1.74 22.71
CA LEU A 46 -6.29 3.10 22.44
C LEU A 46 -7.80 3.22 22.60
N SER A 47 -8.25 4.44 22.87
CA SER A 47 -9.66 4.83 22.87
C SER A 47 -9.77 6.35 22.69
N PHE A 48 -10.91 6.83 22.21
CA PHE A 48 -11.26 8.25 22.27
C PHE A 48 -11.77 8.62 23.67
N LYS A 49 -11.42 9.82 24.12
CA LYS A 49 -11.91 10.36 25.40
C LYS A 49 -13.36 10.80 25.29
N GLU A 50 -13.70 11.43 24.17
CA GLU A 50 -15.03 11.90 23.84
C GLU A 50 -15.95 10.72 23.49
N LYS A 51 -17.23 10.85 23.86
CA LYS A 51 -18.28 9.89 23.45
C LYS A 51 -18.84 10.30 22.08
N GLY A 52 -19.39 9.34 21.35
CA GLY A 52 -20.01 9.56 20.04
C GLY A 52 -19.15 9.03 18.89
N ASP A 53 -19.68 9.08 17.67
CA ASP A 53 -18.97 8.65 16.48
C ASP A 53 -17.95 9.71 16.04
N GLN A 54 -16.67 9.42 16.25
CA GLN A 54 -15.60 10.36 15.93
C GLN A 54 -15.32 10.50 14.43
N ARG A 55 -15.95 9.68 13.58
CA ARG A 55 -15.87 9.82 12.11
C ARG A 55 -16.45 11.17 11.66
N GLU A 56 -17.45 11.66 12.39
CA GLU A 56 -18.14 12.93 12.15
C GLU A 56 -17.44 14.13 12.81
N SER A 57 -16.35 13.92 13.55
CA SER A 57 -15.66 15.01 14.22
C SER A 57 -14.82 15.83 13.24
N ALA A 58 -15.12 17.13 13.16
CA ALA A 58 -14.35 18.13 12.40
C ALA A 58 -12.91 18.28 12.91
N HIS A 59 -12.69 18.09 14.20
CA HIS A 59 -11.38 18.24 14.84
C HIS A 59 -10.90 16.91 15.43
N PRO A 60 -9.58 16.71 15.57
CA PRO A 60 -9.06 15.50 16.18
C PRO A 60 -9.58 15.35 17.63
N PRO A 61 -10.31 14.28 17.96
CA PRO A 61 -10.66 13.96 19.35
C PRO A 61 -9.41 13.63 20.18
N GLU A 62 -9.51 13.74 21.50
CA GLU A 62 -8.41 13.38 22.39
C GLU A 62 -8.25 11.84 22.42
N LEU A 63 -7.10 11.36 21.94
CA LEU A 63 -6.70 9.97 22.09
C LEU A 63 -6.21 9.68 23.52
N VAL A 64 -6.64 8.54 24.06
CA VAL A 64 -6.20 8.02 25.35
C VAL A 64 -5.46 6.70 25.12
N LEU A 65 -4.21 6.65 25.56
CA LEU A 65 -3.42 5.43 25.63
C LEU A 65 -3.58 4.80 27.02
N ARG A 66 -4.12 3.58 27.07
CA ARG A 66 -4.34 2.85 28.32
C ARG A 66 -3.03 2.61 29.07
N ASP A 67 -3.12 2.48 30.39
CA ASP A 67 -1.95 2.28 31.24
C ASP A 67 -1.22 0.97 30.91
N GLY A 68 0.12 1.05 30.86
CA GLY A 68 0.98 -0.07 30.48
C GLY A 68 0.99 -0.43 29.00
N TRP A 69 0.10 0.15 28.18
CA TRP A 69 0.11 -0.05 26.73
C TRP A 69 1.10 0.88 26.04
N HIS A 70 1.67 0.37 24.96
CA HIS A 70 2.38 1.10 23.92
C HIS A 70 1.53 1.16 22.65
N PHE A 71 1.66 2.24 21.90
CA PHE A 71 1.11 2.37 20.56
C PHE A 71 2.24 2.51 19.55
N VAL A 72 2.20 1.70 18.49
CA VAL A 72 3.10 1.80 17.35
C VAL A 72 2.27 2.14 16.12
N PHE A 73 2.57 3.27 15.48
CA PHE A 73 2.10 3.57 14.15
C PHE A 73 3.17 3.18 13.13
N GLY A 74 2.82 2.35 12.15
CA GLY A 74 3.75 1.71 11.20
C GLY A 74 4.24 2.58 10.04
N GLY A 75 3.75 3.82 9.93
CA GLY A 75 4.08 4.74 8.83
C GLY A 75 2.95 4.84 7.82
N ASP A 76 3.15 5.69 6.82
CA ASP A 76 2.21 6.04 5.75
C ASP A 76 0.91 6.67 6.29
N SER A 77 1.06 7.90 6.79
CA SER A 77 0.02 8.68 7.47
C SER A 77 -1.02 9.33 6.54
N CYS A 78 -0.66 9.61 5.29
CA CYS A 78 -1.41 10.50 4.37
C CYS A 78 -1.45 9.95 2.92
N ASP A 79 -2.05 10.71 2.00
CA ASP A 79 -2.09 10.53 0.52
C ASP A 79 -3.39 10.00 -0.10
N LYS A 80 -4.26 9.28 0.62
CA LYS A 80 -5.37 8.55 0.00
C LYS A 80 -6.76 8.91 0.53
N GLY A 81 -6.89 9.81 1.50
CA GLY A 81 -8.20 10.19 2.05
C GLY A 81 -8.28 11.56 2.77
N PRO A 82 -9.50 12.07 3.00
CA PRO A 82 -9.80 13.43 3.50
C PRO A 82 -9.71 13.56 5.05
N GLY A 83 -8.66 13.00 5.64
CA GLY A 83 -8.52 12.90 7.10
C GLY A 83 -7.08 13.01 7.61
N THR A 84 -6.19 13.52 6.77
CA THR A 84 -4.75 13.60 7.04
C THR A 84 -4.46 14.50 8.24
N LEU A 85 -5.05 15.70 8.29
CA LEU A 85 -4.79 16.66 9.37
C LEU A 85 -5.33 16.13 10.71
N ARG A 86 -6.57 15.62 10.73
CA ARG A 86 -7.15 15.01 11.93
C ARG A 86 -6.30 13.85 12.45
N PHE A 87 -5.82 12.98 11.57
CA PHE A 87 -4.94 11.88 11.97
C PHE A 87 -3.63 12.39 12.57
N LEU A 88 -2.90 13.24 11.85
CA LEU A 88 -1.59 13.76 12.27
C LEU A 88 -1.68 14.51 13.60
N GLU A 89 -2.63 15.43 13.72
CA GLU A 89 -2.83 16.22 14.94
C GLU A 89 -3.12 15.31 16.14
N ALA A 90 -3.97 14.28 15.98
CA ALA A 90 -4.30 13.34 17.05
C ALA A 90 -3.10 12.51 17.50
N VAL A 91 -2.34 11.90 16.57
CA VAL A 91 -1.20 11.03 16.93
C VAL A 91 0.00 11.82 17.44
N VAL A 92 0.23 13.04 16.93
CA VAL A 92 1.27 13.94 17.44
C VAL A 92 0.94 14.39 18.86
N ALA A 93 -0.31 14.76 19.14
CA ALA A 93 -0.74 15.09 20.49
C ALA A 93 -0.54 13.92 21.45
N LEU A 94 -0.89 12.70 21.03
CA LEU A 94 -0.68 11.49 21.81
C LEU A 94 0.82 11.22 22.07
N LYS A 95 1.68 11.40 21.06
CA LYS A 95 3.14 11.27 21.20
C LYS A 95 3.73 12.27 22.17
N LYS A 96 3.30 13.54 22.12
CA LYS A 96 3.71 14.57 23.08
C LYS A 96 3.32 14.20 24.52
N LYS A 97 2.13 13.62 24.71
CA LYS A 97 1.62 13.18 26.02
C LYS A 97 2.32 11.91 26.55
N HIS A 98 2.75 11.02 25.66
CA HIS A 98 3.34 9.72 26.00
C HIS A 98 4.62 9.42 25.20
N PRO A 99 5.70 10.20 25.39
CA PRO A 99 6.89 10.17 24.52
C PRO A 99 7.61 8.82 24.50
N SER A 100 7.56 8.05 25.59
CA SER A 100 8.21 6.73 25.71
C SER A 100 7.29 5.54 25.35
N ARG A 101 5.99 5.79 25.13
CA ARG A 101 4.99 4.73 24.87
C ARG A 101 4.34 4.82 23.50
N VAL A 102 4.46 5.96 22.82
CA VAL A 102 3.98 6.15 21.45
C VAL A 102 5.17 6.17 20.52
N HIS A 103 5.13 5.34 19.50
CA HIS A 103 6.21 5.09 18.56
C HIS A 103 5.68 5.34 17.16
N LEU A 104 6.22 6.35 16.48
CA LEU A 104 5.79 6.73 15.13
C LEU A 104 6.87 6.27 14.17
N LEU A 105 6.61 5.23 13.39
CA LEU A 105 7.49 4.85 12.30
C LEU A 105 7.23 5.75 11.09
N LEU A 106 8.29 6.06 10.34
CA LEU A 106 8.19 6.84 9.11
C LEU A 106 8.14 5.91 7.90
N GLY A 107 7.07 6.04 7.13
CA GLY A 107 6.93 5.44 5.82
C GLY A 107 7.39 6.35 4.69
N ASN A 108 7.38 5.84 3.46
CA ASN A 108 7.80 6.63 2.30
C ASN A 108 6.85 7.81 2.05
N ARG A 109 5.55 7.66 2.37
CA ARG A 109 4.58 8.75 2.24
C ARG A 109 4.77 9.83 3.29
N ASP A 110 5.42 9.53 4.42
CA ASP A 110 5.72 10.53 5.45
C ASP A 110 6.99 11.29 5.11
N ILE A 111 8.05 10.56 4.74
CA ILE A 111 9.37 11.14 4.44
C ILE A 111 9.31 12.06 3.23
N ASN A 112 8.53 11.70 2.20
CA ASN A 112 8.45 12.52 0.98
C ASN A 112 7.84 13.92 1.24
N LYS A 113 7.19 14.15 2.39
CA LYS A 113 6.60 15.46 2.76
C LYS A 113 7.61 16.51 3.17
N MET A 114 8.82 16.08 3.55
CA MET A 114 9.95 16.99 3.77
C MET A 114 10.23 17.85 2.52
N ARG A 115 9.96 17.30 1.33
CA ARG A 115 10.20 17.95 0.03
C ARG A 115 9.44 19.25 -0.17
N TRP A 116 8.24 19.37 0.41
CA TRP A 116 7.36 20.53 0.22
C TRP A 116 8.04 21.86 0.56
N THR A 117 8.89 21.87 1.60
CA THR A 117 9.64 23.06 2.01
C THR A 117 10.57 23.61 0.92
N SER A 118 11.24 22.74 0.17
CA SER A 118 12.15 23.11 -0.92
C SER A 118 11.45 23.26 -2.27
N GLU A 119 10.45 22.42 -2.54
CA GLU A 119 9.87 22.28 -3.89
C GLU A 119 8.64 23.18 -4.12
N LEU A 120 8.05 23.74 -3.06
CA LEU A 120 7.04 24.79 -3.13
C LEU A 120 7.60 26.18 -2.80
N ALA A 121 8.91 26.30 -2.61
CA ALA A 121 9.58 27.57 -2.36
C ALA A 121 9.40 28.51 -3.57
N GLN A 122 9.26 29.82 -3.33
CA GLN A 122 9.05 30.77 -4.43
C GLN A 122 10.22 30.75 -5.44
N GLU A 123 11.44 30.55 -4.94
CA GLU A 123 12.64 30.44 -5.77
C GLU A 123 12.58 29.23 -6.73
N GLU A 124 11.87 28.16 -6.36
CA GLU A 124 11.64 26.99 -7.21
C GLU A 124 10.62 27.29 -8.33
N LEU A 125 9.61 28.12 -8.05
CA LEU A 125 8.68 28.59 -9.07
C LEU A 125 9.39 29.53 -10.05
N ASP A 126 10.17 30.48 -9.52
CA ASP A 126 10.83 31.50 -10.33
C ASP A 126 11.87 30.90 -11.29
N ARG A 127 12.57 29.84 -10.88
CA ARG A 127 13.59 29.18 -11.72
C ARG A 127 13.04 28.30 -12.84
N LEU A 128 11.72 28.15 -12.97
CA LEU A 128 11.13 27.22 -13.93
C LEU A 128 11.65 27.49 -15.36
N THR A 129 12.21 26.45 -15.98
CA THR A 129 12.62 26.42 -17.39
C THR A 129 12.32 25.04 -17.97
N PRO A 130 12.39 24.85 -19.30
CA PRO A 130 12.28 23.51 -19.92
C PRO A 130 13.31 22.49 -19.42
N ASP A 131 14.42 22.96 -18.84
CA ASP A 131 15.53 22.14 -18.39
C ASP A 131 15.41 21.68 -16.93
N VAL A 132 14.45 22.23 -16.17
CA VAL A 132 14.20 21.77 -14.81
C VAL A 132 13.89 20.27 -14.81
N PRO A 133 14.67 19.45 -14.08
CA PRO A 133 14.58 18.00 -14.17
C PRO A 133 13.34 17.46 -13.45
N ALA A 134 12.88 16.29 -13.88
CA ALA A 134 11.93 15.48 -13.10
C ALA A 134 12.66 14.74 -11.97
N ALA A 135 11.91 14.25 -10.99
CA ALA A 135 12.43 13.45 -9.89
C ALA A 135 13.25 12.23 -10.35
N PHE A 136 14.41 12.01 -9.71
CA PHE A 136 15.33 10.93 -10.09
C PHE A 136 14.75 9.52 -9.84
N TRP A 137 13.86 9.39 -8.85
CA TRP A 137 13.27 8.11 -8.47
C TRP A 137 12.06 7.69 -9.32
N VAL A 138 11.59 8.57 -10.21
CA VAL A 138 10.57 8.23 -11.18
C VAL A 138 11.26 7.53 -12.35
N ASP A 139 10.70 6.40 -12.79
CA ASP A 139 11.22 5.65 -13.94
C ASP A 139 11.38 6.60 -15.15
N PRO A 140 12.51 6.58 -15.87
CA PRO A 140 12.75 7.46 -17.02
C PRO A 140 11.61 7.47 -18.06
N LYS A 141 10.92 6.35 -18.27
CA LYS A 141 9.79 6.23 -19.20
C LYS A 141 8.52 6.93 -18.71
N CYS A 142 8.41 7.17 -17.41
CA CYS A 142 7.26 7.79 -16.77
C CYS A 142 7.49 9.26 -16.38
N ARG A 143 8.70 9.79 -16.57
CA ARG A 143 9.06 11.15 -16.15
C ARG A 143 8.33 12.20 -16.98
N VAL A 144 7.53 13.01 -16.29
CA VAL A 144 7.00 14.26 -16.82
C VAL A 144 7.78 15.40 -16.19
N LYS A 145 8.37 16.28 -17.00
CA LYS A 145 9.06 17.48 -16.49
C LYS A 145 8.03 18.50 -15.99
N PRO A 146 8.36 19.31 -14.97
CA PRO A 146 7.43 20.33 -14.48
C PRO A 146 7.00 21.34 -15.56
N TRP A 147 7.92 21.73 -16.46
CA TRP A 147 7.60 22.61 -17.58
C TRP A 147 6.50 22.03 -18.48
N ALA A 148 6.66 20.78 -18.92
CA ALA A 148 5.70 20.12 -19.81
C ALA A 148 4.32 19.99 -19.14
N TYR A 149 4.28 19.66 -17.85
CA TYR A 149 3.03 19.63 -17.11
C TYR A 149 2.34 21.00 -17.07
N ILE A 150 3.08 22.08 -16.80
CA ILE A 150 2.51 23.43 -16.72
C ILE A 150 2.06 23.93 -18.09
N VAL A 151 2.77 23.58 -19.17
CA VAL A 151 2.31 23.83 -20.56
C VAL A 151 0.94 23.19 -20.77
N SER A 152 0.77 21.92 -20.38
CA SER A 152 -0.51 21.21 -20.48
C SER A 152 -1.62 21.87 -19.66
N GLN A 153 -1.32 22.30 -18.43
CA GLN A 153 -2.28 23.01 -17.58
C GLN A 153 -2.66 24.39 -18.16
N ALA A 154 -1.69 25.12 -18.72
CA ALA A 154 -1.92 26.41 -19.36
C ALA A 154 -2.76 26.27 -20.63
N ALA A 155 -2.47 25.28 -21.48
CA ALA A 155 -3.26 24.93 -22.66
C ALA A 155 -4.73 24.70 -22.30
N LEU A 156 -4.97 23.86 -21.27
CA LEU A 156 -6.30 23.55 -20.78
C LEU A 156 -7.03 24.79 -20.24
N ALA A 157 -6.35 25.61 -19.44
CA ALA A 157 -6.94 26.80 -18.83
C ALA A 157 -7.24 27.93 -19.83
N GLU A 158 -6.42 28.05 -20.88
CA GLU A 158 -6.61 29.06 -21.95
C GLU A 158 -7.45 28.54 -23.12
N GLY A 159 -7.77 27.24 -23.16
CA GLY A 159 -8.52 26.62 -24.26
C GLY A 159 -7.76 26.62 -25.59
N THR A 160 -6.43 26.47 -25.55
CA THR A 160 -5.55 26.51 -26.72
C THR A 160 -4.71 25.22 -26.83
N PRO A 161 -4.31 24.77 -28.04
CA PRO A 161 -3.39 23.64 -28.18
C PRO A 161 -2.04 23.89 -27.48
N GLU A 162 -1.38 22.83 -27.00
CA GLU A 162 -0.11 22.94 -26.25
C GLU A 162 1.00 23.64 -27.05
N GLU A 163 1.04 23.42 -28.36
CA GLU A 163 1.98 24.08 -29.29
C GLU A 163 1.79 25.60 -29.41
N CYS A 164 0.61 26.11 -29.02
CA CYS A 164 0.29 27.53 -29.02
C CYS A 164 0.55 28.21 -27.66
N VAL A 165 0.93 27.45 -26.63
CA VAL A 165 1.19 27.99 -25.30
C VAL A 165 2.48 28.80 -25.30
N THR A 166 2.36 30.09 -24.99
CA THR A 166 3.51 31.00 -24.89
C THR A 166 4.18 30.91 -23.51
N GLU A 167 5.44 31.32 -23.40
CA GLU A 167 6.11 31.41 -22.10
C GLU A 167 5.34 32.30 -21.11
N GLY A 168 4.73 33.39 -21.57
CA GLY A 168 3.90 34.25 -20.72
C GLY A 168 2.71 33.50 -20.10
N MET A 169 2.09 32.58 -20.85
CA MET A 169 1.02 31.71 -20.34
C MET A 169 1.57 30.69 -19.33
N VAL A 170 2.72 30.07 -19.61
CA VAL A 170 3.39 29.17 -18.65
C VAL A 170 3.67 29.89 -17.33
N ARG A 171 4.22 31.10 -17.37
CA ARG A 171 4.52 31.91 -16.18
C ARG A 171 3.25 32.27 -15.41
N LYS A 172 2.17 32.64 -16.11
CA LYS A 172 0.85 32.94 -15.51
C LYS A 172 0.28 31.75 -14.74
N HIS A 173 0.44 30.53 -15.27
CA HIS A 173 -0.13 29.31 -14.67
C HIS A 173 0.84 28.53 -13.76
N ASN A 174 2.09 28.99 -13.63
CA ASN A 174 3.07 28.42 -12.70
C ASN A 174 2.80 28.88 -11.25
N THR A 175 1.71 28.38 -10.66
CA THR A 175 1.32 28.68 -9.28
C THR A 175 1.74 27.53 -8.34
N LYS A 176 1.83 27.81 -7.04
CA LYS A 176 2.08 26.76 -6.03
C LYS A 176 1.03 25.65 -6.09
N ALA A 177 -0.23 25.99 -6.36
CA ALA A 177 -1.31 25.01 -6.49
C ALA A 177 -1.10 24.06 -7.67
N VAL A 178 -0.68 24.58 -8.83
CA VAL A 178 -0.33 23.76 -10.00
C VAL A 178 0.92 22.92 -9.74
N ARG A 179 1.95 23.48 -9.11
CA ARG A 179 3.17 22.75 -8.71
C ARG A 179 2.89 21.65 -7.71
N MET A 180 2.03 21.89 -6.74
CA MET A 180 1.66 20.89 -5.75
C MET A 180 0.92 19.71 -6.40
N ARG A 181 -0.05 19.98 -7.28
CA ARG A 181 -0.72 18.92 -8.07
C ARG A 181 0.26 18.14 -8.94
N TYR A 182 1.25 18.80 -9.54
CA TYR A 182 2.33 18.14 -10.26
C TYR A 182 3.07 17.14 -9.36
N HIS A 183 3.56 17.57 -8.19
CA HIS A 183 4.33 16.71 -7.30
C HIS A 183 3.50 15.53 -6.79
N LEU A 184 2.29 15.81 -6.29
CA LEU A 184 1.35 14.80 -5.82
C LEU A 184 1.12 13.72 -6.89
N LYS A 185 0.93 14.13 -8.15
CA LYS A 185 0.65 13.21 -9.26
C LYS A 185 1.87 12.49 -9.80
N HIS A 186 2.91 13.22 -10.16
CA HIS A 186 4.00 12.71 -11.01
C HIS A 186 5.19 12.16 -10.24
N ASP A 187 5.36 12.51 -8.96
CA ASP A 187 6.55 12.10 -8.22
C ASP A 187 6.32 11.70 -6.74
N MET A 188 5.11 11.82 -6.22
CA MET A 188 4.72 11.36 -4.87
C MET A 188 3.75 10.17 -4.86
N GLY A 189 3.09 9.84 -5.98
CA GLY A 189 2.15 8.73 -6.05
C GLY A 189 0.89 8.94 -5.19
N SER A 190 0.45 10.19 -5.10
CA SER A 190 -0.64 10.69 -4.25
C SER A 190 -1.55 11.64 -5.03
N ASP A 191 -1.81 11.33 -6.31
CA ASP A 191 -2.76 12.08 -7.13
C ASP A 191 -4.13 12.19 -6.43
N GLY A 192 -4.84 13.29 -6.64
CA GLY A 192 -6.08 13.62 -5.94
C GLY A 192 -5.94 14.15 -4.50
N GLU A 193 -4.80 14.00 -3.82
CA GLU A 193 -4.69 14.42 -2.40
C GLU A 193 -4.91 15.92 -2.18
N PHE A 194 -4.64 16.76 -3.19
CA PHE A 194 -4.97 18.20 -3.15
C PHE A 194 -6.46 18.43 -2.85
N GLU A 195 -7.33 17.64 -3.49
CA GLU A 195 -8.77 17.78 -3.33
C GLU A 195 -9.24 17.11 -2.03
N PHE A 196 -8.59 16.04 -1.57
CA PHE A 196 -8.84 15.50 -0.22
C PHE A 196 -8.46 16.48 0.88
N ARG A 197 -7.37 17.23 0.73
CA ARG A 197 -7.02 18.31 1.66
C ARG A 197 -8.08 19.40 1.64
N ARG A 198 -8.56 19.80 0.46
CA ARG A 198 -9.65 20.78 0.33
C ARG A 198 -10.92 20.30 1.02
N GLU A 199 -11.29 19.04 0.80
CA GLU A 199 -12.45 18.40 1.45
C GLU A 199 -12.31 18.43 2.97
N GLU A 200 -11.15 18.06 3.50
CA GLU A 200 -10.90 18.10 4.95
C GLU A 200 -10.99 19.52 5.52
N LEU A 201 -10.40 20.51 4.85
CA LEU A 201 -10.47 21.92 5.26
C LEU A 201 -11.90 22.45 5.19
N SER A 202 -12.65 22.11 4.14
CA SER A 202 -14.06 22.47 3.99
C SER A 202 -14.89 21.86 5.12
N PHE A 203 -14.68 20.58 5.42
CA PHE A 203 -15.33 19.87 6.52
C PHE A 203 -15.05 20.53 7.87
N ARG A 204 -13.79 20.90 8.15
CA ARG A 204 -13.39 21.67 9.34
C ARG A 204 -14.05 23.05 9.42
N ALA A 205 -14.29 23.67 8.27
CA ALA A 205 -14.91 24.98 8.15
C ALA A 205 -16.45 24.92 8.01
N ALA A 206 -17.08 23.78 8.34
CA ALA A 206 -18.51 23.54 8.25
C ALA A 206 -19.09 23.69 6.82
N GLY A 207 -18.38 23.11 5.85
CA GLY A 207 -18.80 23.02 4.44
C GLY A 207 -18.53 24.28 3.62
N LYS A 208 -17.73 25.22 4.13
CA LYS A 208 -17.34 26.42 3.36
C LYS A 208 -16.49 26.04 2.16
N SER A 209 -16.64 26.79 1.07
CA SER A 209 -15.73 26.69 -0.09
C SER A 209 -14.33 27.10 0.34
N VAL A 210 -13.33 26.32 -0.06
CA VAL A 210 -11.92 26.54 0.26
C VAL A 210 -11.17 26.77 -1.05
N PRO A 211 -10.60 27.97 -1.28
CA PRO A 211 -9.83 28.27 -2.49
C PRO A 211 -8.45 27.60 -2.45
N ASP A 212 -7.78 27.51 -3.61
CA ASP A 212 -6.48 26.85 -3.76
C ASP A 212 -5.40 27.44 -2.83
N GLU A 213 -5.46 28.74 -2.57
CA GLU A 213 -4.54 29.46 -1.70
C GLU A 213 -4.61 28.96 -0.24
N GLU A 214 -5.81 28.67 0.25
CA GLU A 214 -6.00 28.12 1.61
C GLU A 214 -5.54 26.66 1.70
N VAL A 215 -5.73 25.88 0.64
CA VAL A 215 -5.20 24.51 0.56
C VAL A 215 -3.66 24.53 0.61
N ILE A 216 -3.03 25.41 -0.19
CA ILE A 216 -1.58 25.58 -0.18
C ILE A 216 -1.06 26.07 1.17
N ALA A 217 -1.72 27.06 1.78
CA ALA A 217 -1.37 27.53 3.12
C ALA A 217 -1.36 26.37 4.13
N SER A 218 -2.37 25.49 4.08
CA SER A 218 -2.41 24.29 4.94
C SER A 218 -1.23 23.34 4.74
N TYR A 219 -0.79 23.10 3.50
CA TYR A 219 0.41 22.29 3.26
C TYR A 219 1.66 22.94 3.83
N GLU A 220 1.88 24.22 3.54
CA GLU A 220 3.06 24.95 4.00
C GLU A 220 3.08 24.99 5.53
N GLU A 221 2.00 25.42 6.17
CA GLU A 221 1.87 25.46 7.63
C GLU A 221 2.15 24.09 8.27
N SER A 222 1.75 22.99 7.63
CA SER A 222 1.95 21.64 8.18
C SER A 222 3.41 21.22 8.27
N VAL A 223 4.29 21.73 7.42
CA VAL A 223 5.74 21.39 7.39
C VAL A 223 6.64 22.46 8.00
N TRP A 224 6.10 23.62 8.36
CA TRP A 224 6.80 24.67 9.11
C TRP A 224 6.65 24.51 10.62
N GLU A 225 7.21 25.45 11.39
CA GLU A 225 7.21 25.40 12.86
C GLU A 225 5.78 25.40 13.43
N GLY A 226 5.50 24.45 14.33
CA GLY A 226 4.15 24.22 14.86
C GLY A 226 3.25 23.35 13.99
N GLY A 227 3.68 23.02 12.76
CA GLY A 227 2.95 22.17 11.83
C GLY A 227 2.92 20.69 12.24
N ALA A 228 1.75 20.05 12.07
CA ALA A 228 1.55 18.66 12.49
C ALA A 228 2.42 17.66 11.70
N MET A 229 2.64 17.88 10.39
CA MET A 229 3.51 17.01 9.58
C MET A 229 4.98 17.13 10.01
N ARG A 230 5.47 18.35 10.25
CA ARG A 230 6.82 18.58 10.77
C ARG A 230 7.03 17.90 12.12
N ASP A 231 6.08 18.04 13.03
CA ASP A 231 6.14 17.40 14.35
C ASP A 231 6.09 15.87 14.22
N PHE A 232 5.23 15.32 13.35
CA PHE A 232 5.18 13.90 13.08
C PHE A 232 6.53 13.35 12.60
N ILE A 233 7.15 13.99 11.59
CA ILE A 233 8.48 13.63 11.06
C ILE A 233 9.57 13.74 12.13
N ARG A 234 9.52 14.80 12.95
CA ARG A 234 10.48 15.04 14.03
C ARG A 234 10.40 13.99 15.15
N PHE A 235 9.20 13.54 15.49
CA PHE A 235 9.01 12.48 16.48
C PHE A 235 9.12 11.07 15.89
N GLY A 236 9.17 10.98 14.56
CA GLY A 236 9.31 9.76 13.81
C GLY A 236 10.64 9.06 14.04
N GLN A 237 10.66 7.76 13.74
CA GLN A 237 11.84 6.90 13.78
C GLN A 237 11.74 5.86 12.66
N LEU A 238 12.84 5.19 12.31
CA LEU A 238 12.86 4.22 11.20
C LEU A 238 12.65 2.77 11.69
N ALA A 239 13.01 2.49 12.94
CA ALA A 239 12.80 1.20 13.56
C ALA A 239 12.45 1.34 15.03
N CYS A 240 11.74 0.36 15.59
CA CYS A 240 11.45 0.28 17.02
C CYS A 240 11.55 -1.17 17.49
N PHE A 241 12.11 -1.41 18.67
CA PHE A 241 12.25 -2.72 19.29
C PHE A 241 11.59 -2.74 20.66
N LEU A 242 10.47 -3.45 20.80
CA LEU A 242 9.66 -3.51 22.02
C LEU A 242 9.54 -4.95 22.50
N GLY A 243 10.02 -5.20 23.72
CA GLY A 243 10.08 -6.54 24.31
C GLY A 243 11.00 -7.45 23.49
N GLU A 244 10.39 -8.23 22.60
CA GLU A 244 11.03 -9.19 21.69
C GLU A 244 10.59 -9.01 20.22
N THR A 245 9.96 -7.88 19.92
CA THR A 245 9.38 -7.58 18.59
C THR A 245 10.09 -6.39 17.95
N LEU A 246 10.55 -6.58 16.72
CA LEU A 246 11.07 -5.53 15.85
C LEU A 246 9.92 -4.97 14.99
N PHE A 247 9.82 -3.65 14.92
CA PHE A 247 8.88 -2.93 14.07
C PHE A 247 9.66 -2.08 13.07
N VAL A 248 9.33 -2.21 11.79
CA VAL A 248 9.85 -1.39 10.68
C VAL A 248 8.71 -1.12 9.71
N HIS A 249 8.80 -0.08 8.89
CA HIS A 249 7.74 0.25 7.94
C HIS A 249 7.59 -0.80 6.84
N GLY A 250 8.65 -1.05 6.05
CA GLY A 250 8.63 -1.93 4.89
C GLY A 250 8.91 -3.40 5.20
N GLN A 251 10.20 -3.74 5.27
CA GLN A 251 10.70 -5.08 5.58
C GLN A 251 12.16 -4.94 6.06
N VAL A 252 12.74 -6.02 6.59
CA VAL A 252 14.16 -6.06 6.95
C VAL A 252 15.06 -6.66 5.87
N VAL A 253 14.45 -7.15 4.79
CA VAL A 253 15.11 -7.82 3.67
C VAL A 253 14.37 -7.44 2.38
N GLY A 254 15.13 -7.25 1.31
CA GLY A 254 14.62 -6.72 0.05
C GLY A 254 15.56 -6.95 -1.13
N SER A 255 15.06 -6.59 -2.31
CA SER A 255 15.89 -6.37 -3.49
C SER A 255 16.30 -4.90 -3.55
N PHE A 256 17.60 -4.64 -3.68
CA PHE A 256 18.14 -3.30 -3.79
C PHE A 256 18.89 -3.17 -5.13
N PRO A 257 18.22 -2.73 -6.19
CA PRO A 257 18.81 -2.68 -7.54
C PRO A 257 20.08 -1.83 -7.63
N GLN A 258 20.20 -0.81 -6.77
CA GLN A 258 21.35 0.09 -6.70
C GLN A 258 22.45 -0.42 -5.73
N CYS A 259 22.23 -1.52 -5.03
CA CYS A 259 23.23 -2.20 -4.18
C CYS A 259 23.63 -3.54 -4.82
N ARG A 260 24.37 -4.40 -4.10
CA ARG A 260 24.78 -5.74 -4.56
C ARG A 260 23.63 -6.78 -4.72
N GLY A 261 22.41 -6.37 -5.09
CA GLY A 261 21.26 -7.24 -5.35
C GLY A 261 20.35 -7.44 -4.13
N ASN A 262 19.98 -8.70 -3.85
CA ASN A 262 19.19 -9.05 -2.67
C ASN A 262 20.02 -8.92 -1.41
N GLY A 263 19.46 -8.33 -0.36
CA GLY A 263 20.15 -8.17 0.92
C GLY A 263 19.20 -7.86 2.07
N TRP A 264 19.76 -7.66 3.25
CA TRP A 264 19.01 -7.21 4.43
C TRP A 264 19.58 -5.90 4.96
N CYS A 265 18.69 -5.08 5.53
CA CYS A 265 19.05 -3.77 6.06
C CYS A 265 19.43 -3.80 7.55
N VAL A 266 19.14 -4.89 8.27
CA VAL A 266 19.65 -5.05 9.65
C VAL A 266 21.18 -5.00 9.64
N SER A 267 21.75 -4.36 10.66
CA SER A 267 23.19 -4.01 10.76
C SER A 267 23.69 -2.91 9.82
N LYS A 268 22.88 -2.39 8.89
CA LYS A 268 23.30 -1.33 7.97
C LYS A 268 22.76 0.02 8.43
N VAL A 269 23.66 0.98 8.64
CA VAL A 269 23.30 2.38 8.91
C VAL A 269 23.88 3.24 7.79
N PRO A 270 23.06 4.06 7.11
CA PRO A 270 23.54 4.97 6.09
C PRO A 270 24.75 5.80 6.53
N ASP A 271 25.76 5.83 5.67
CA ASP A 271 26.99 6.59 5.82
C ASP A 271 27.59 6.87 4.43
N PRO A 272 27.35 8.06 3.85
CA PRO A 272 27.89 8.41 2.53
C PRO A 272 29.42 8.32 2.45
N SER A 273 30.14 8.43 3.58
CA SER A 273 31.61 8.32 3.61
C SER A 273 32.12 6.89 3.46
N ALA A 274 31.25 5.88 3.62
CA ALA A 274 31.61 4.47 3.48
C ALA A 274 31.79 4.00 2.03
N GLY A 275 31.41 4.84 1.05
CA GLY A 275 31.60 4.58 -0.37
C GLY A 275 30.72 3.48 -0.96
N PRO A 276 30.70 3.35 -2.30
CA PRO A 276 29.91 2.35 -3.02
C PRO A 276 30.33 0.91 -2.71
N GLU A 277 31.60 0.68 -2.34
CA GLU A 277 32.10 -0.65 -1.99
C GLU A 277 31.40 -1.26 -0.77
N ASN A 278 30.85 -0.41 0.11
CA ASN A 278 30.08 -0.79 1.31
C ASN A 278 28.60 -0.40 1.21
N ASP A 279 28.07 -0.22 0.00
CA ASP A 279 26.68 0.21 -0.25
C ASP A 279 26.31 1.50 0.52
N TYR A 280 27.27 2.42 0.67
CA TYR A 280 27.13 3.68 1.41
C TYR A 280 26.57 3.49 2.83
N CYS A 281 26.95 2.39 3.48
CA CYS A 281 26.53 2.05 4.82
C CYS A 281 27.73 1.63 5.69
N ARG A 282 27.73 2.07 6.94
CA ARG A 282 28.56 1.45 7.98
C ARG A 282 27.82 0.29 8.63
N THR A 283 28.58 -0.64 9.20
CA THR A 283 28.02 -1.85 9.82
C THR A 283 27.94 -1.71 11.36
N VAL A 284 26.82 -2.14 11.93
CA VAL A 284 26.54 -2.19 13.39
C VAL A 284 25.96 -3.57 13.74
N ASP A 285 26.79 -4.47 14.24
CA ASP A 285 26.44 -5.91 14.34
C ASP A 285 25.36 -6.26 15.38
N LYS A 286 25.24 -5.46 16.45
CA LYS A 286 24.24 -5.73 17.49
C LYS A 286 22.92 -5.08 17.12
N LEU A 287 21.84 -5.86 17.09
CA LEU A 287 20.53 -5.39 16.62
C LEU A 287 20.03 -4.16 17.39
N LEU A 288 20.12 -4.18 18.72
CA LEU A 288 19.63 -3.07 19.54
C LEU A 288 20.45 -1.79 19.31
N ASP A 289 21.74 -1.95 19.06
CA ASP A 289 22.62 -0.82 18.73
C ASP A 289 22.30 -0.30 17.33
N TRP A 290 22.05 -1.19 16.37
CA TRP A 290 21.61 -0.84 15.02
C TRP A 290 20.30 -0.03 15.02
N VAL A 291 19.28 -0.44 15.78
CA VAL A 291 18.02 0.34 15.93
C VAL A 291 18.32 1.75 16.43
N CYS A 292 19.14 1.87 17.48
CA CYS A 292 19.48 3.17 18.04
C CYS A 292 20.26 4.05 17.06
N GLU A 293 21.25 3.48 16.37
CA GLU A 293 22.09 4.20 15.42
C GLU A 293 21.34 4.60 14.14
N LEU A 294 20.41 3.77 13.66
CA LEU A 294 19.54 4.10 12.53
C LEU A 294 18.62 5.27 12.87
N ASN A 295 18.00 5.26 14.06
CA ASN A 295 17.15 6.35 14.53
C ASN A 295 17.93 7.64 14.81
N ARG A 296 19.19 7.53 15.28
CA ARG A 296 20.09 8.70 15.42
C ARG A 296 20.42 9.34 14.09
N TRP A 297 20.74 8.52 13.10
CA TRP A 297 21.00 8.99 11.74
C TRP A 297 19.77 9.71 11.17
N GLN A 298 18.57 9.10 11.28
CA GLN A 298 17.33 9.74 10.84
C GLN A 298 17.09 11.08 11.55
N ALA A 299 17.26 11.15 12.87
CA ALA A 299 17.08 12.39 13.62
C ALA A 299 18.09 13.48 13.21
N ALA A 300 19.33 13.11 12.86
CA ALA A 300 20.32 14.04 12.32
C ALA A 300 19.89 14.59 10.95
N GLN A 301 19.36 13.73 10.07
CA GLN A 301 18.84 14.15 8.76
C GLN A 301 17.63 15.07 8.88
N VAL A 302 16.72 14.81 9.82
CA VAL A 302 15.60 15.74 10.10
C VAL A 302 16.10 17.06 10.67
N ALA A 303 17.13 17.05 11.52
CA ALA A 303 17.73 18.28 12.03
C ALA A 303 18.39 19.12 10.91
N GLU A 304 19.07 18.47 9.96
CA GLU A 304 19.61 19.12 8.76
C GLU A 304 18.50 19.72 7.90
N TRP A 305 17.42 18.98 7.63
CA TRP A 305 16.25 19.50 6.92
C TRP A 305 15.64 20.73 7.60
N ILE A 306 15.49 20.69 8.93
CA ILE A 306 14.99 21.83 9.69
C ILE A 306 15.93 23.05 9.57
N ALA A 307 17.24 22.83 9.60
CA ALA A 307 18.23 23.90 9.49
C ALA A 307 18.36 24.46 8.07
N GLN A 308 18.18 23.61 7.06
CA GLN A 308 18.30 23.92 5.63
C GLN A 308 17.10 23.37 4.85
N PRO A 309 15.89 23.94 5.04
CA PRO A 309 14.64 23.39 4.50
C PRO A 309 14.46 23.65 3.00
N LYS A 310 15.18 24.64 2.44
CA LYS A 310 15.15 24.97 1.02
C LYS A 310 16.37 24.41 0.29
N TRP A 311 16.33 24.44 -1.04
CA TRP A 311 17.51 24.16 -1.86
C TRP A 311 18.65 25.13 -1.54
N SER A 312 19.80 24.58 -1.17
CA SER A 312 21.09 25.29 -1.24
C SER A 312 21.67 25.20 -2.65
N THR A 313 21.43 24.08 -3.33
CA THR A 313 21.74 23.89 -4.75
C THR A 313 20.56 23.13 -5.37
N PRO A 314 19.78 23.76 -6.26
CA PRO A 314 18.63 23.11 -6.86
C PRO A 314 19.08 22.02 -7.86
N PRO A 315 18.25 21.01 -8.14
CA PRO A 315 18.60 19.94 -9.05
C PRO A 315 18.86 20.42 -10.47
N ALA A 316 19.99 20.00 -11.04
CA ALA A 316 20.40 20.24 -12.42
C ALA A 316 20.04 19.09 -13.36
N ASP A 317 19.88 17.87 -12.83
CA ASP A 317 19.53 16.67 -13.58
C ASP A 317 18.63 15.73 -12.73
N SER A 318 18.22 14.61 -13.34
CA SER A 318 17.41 13.57 -12.69
C SER A 318 18.28 12.44 -12.10
N THR A 319 19.40 12.79 -11.46
CA THR A 319 20.26 11.85 -10.72
C THR A 319 20.09 12.00 -9.21
N LEU A 320 20.49 10.99 -8.43
CA LEU A 320 20.46 11.07 -6.97
C LEU A 320 21.33 12.23 -6.46
N GLU A 321 22.54 12.37 -7.02
CA GLU A 321 23.53 13.38 -6.65
C GLU A 321 23.01 14.79 -6.93
N GLY A 322 22.36 15.01 -8.09
CA GLY A 322 21.75 16.29 -8.45
C GLY A 322 20.69 16.75 -7.46
N TRP A 323 20.02 15.81 -6.76
CA TRP A 323 18.97 16.10 -5.79
C TRP A 323 19.47 16.21 -4.34
N GLY A 324 20.79 16.15 -4.12
CA GLY A 324 21.42 16.19 -2.80
C GLY A 324 21.50 17.57 -2.14
N GLY A 325 21.28 18.67 -2.88
CA GLY A 325 21.55 20.05 -2.46
C GLY A 325 20.56 20.68 -1.46
N ARG A 326 20.04 19.91 -0.50
CA ARG A 326 19.16 20.36 0.60
C ARG A 326 19.40 19.55 1.87
N GLY A 327 18.99 20.08 3.03
CA GLY A 327 19.07 19.35 4.28
C GLY A 327 18.17 18.11 4.29
N GLY A 328 18.66 17.01 4.88
CA GLY A 328 17.91 15.74 4.97
C GLY A 328 17.74 14.99 3.65
N SER A 329 18.54 15.31 2.63
CA SER A 329 18.47 14.68 1.31
C SER A 329 18.72 13.17 1.34
N GLU A 330 19.60 12.67 2.22
CA GLU A 330 19.84 11.22 2.33
C GLU A 330 18.64 10.49 2.95
N LEU A 331 17.93 11.10 3.91
CA LEU A 331 16.70 10.52 4.45
C LEU A 331 15.60 10.49 3.37
N ILE A 332 15.45 11.57 2.59
CA ILE A 332 14.51 11.59 1.47
C ILE A 332 14.84 10.48 0.48
N ALA A 333 16.11 10.35 0.08
CA ALA A 333 16.57 9.29 -0.81
C ALA A 333 16.30 7.88 -0.26
N HIS A 334 16.51 7.66 1.05
CA HIS A 334 16.24 6.41 1.74
C HIS A 334 14.76 6.00 1.71
N GLY A 335 13.85 6.98 1.64
CA GLY A 335 12.41 6.80 1.48
C GLY A 335 11.92 6.67 0.04
N THR A 336 12.83 6.53 -0.95
CA THR A 336 12.48 6.42 -2.38
C THR A 336 12.81 5.03 -2.95
N PRO A 337 12.17 4.61 -4.06
CA PRO A 337 12.48 3.32 -4.72
C PRO A 337 13.90 3.28 -5.29
N SER A 338 14.50 4.45 -5.55
CA SER A 338 15.85 4.58 -6.09
C SER A 338 16.90 4.81 -5.00
N THR A 339 16.61 4.40 -3.76
CA THR A 339 17.61 4.39 -2.69
C THR A 339 18.84 3.57 -3.12
N ARG A 340 20.02 4.12 -2.88
CA ARG A 340 21.32 3.45 -3.09
C ARG A 340 21.78 2.62 -1.89
N GLN A 341 20.95 2.57 -0.84
CA GLN A 341 21.23 1.90 0.43
C GLN A 341 20.09 0.94 0.78
N PRO A 342 20.39 -0.16 1.51
CA PRO A 342 19.36 -0.97 2.13
C PRO A 342 18.42 -0.13 3.02
N SER A 343 17.11 -0.20 2.78
CA SER A 343 16.12 0.69 3.40
C SER A 343 15.02 -0.05 4.13
N VAL A 344 14.85 0.20 5.43
CA VAL A 344 13.72 -0.36 6.20
C VAL A 344 12.36 0.20 5.78
N VAL A 345 12.35 1.24 4.94
CA VAL A 345 11.13 1.90 4.46
C VAL A 345 10.62 1.22 3.19
N TYR A 346 11.50 1.01 2.22
CA TYR A 346 11.10 0.59 0.87
C TYR A 346 11.38 -0.90 0.57
N CYS A 347 11.70 -1.70 1.58
CA CYS A 347 11.90 -3.14 1.40
C CYS A 347 10.58 -3.89 1.18
N ARG A 348 10.65 -4.90 0.31
CA ARG A 348 9.60 -5.91 0.10
C ARG A 348 10.26 -7.29 -0.04
N TRP A 349 9.59 -8.34 0.44
CA TRP A 349 10.12 -9.71 0.38
C TRP A 349 9.04 -10.71 -0.04
N LEU A 350 8.56 -10.53 -1.26
CA LEU A 350 7.58 -11.39 -1.90
C LEU A 350 8.16 -11.95 -3.21
N GLU A 351 7.50 -12.98 -3.74
CA GLU A 351 7.72 -13.44 -5.11
C GLU A 351 7.07 -12.47 -6.11
N ALA A 352 7.39 -12.62 -7.40
CA ALA A 352 6.84 -11.77 -8.46
C ALA A 352 5.30 -11.86 -8.56
N ASP A 353 4.74 -13.03 -8.21
CA ASP A 353 3.30 -13.27 -8.07
C ASP A 353 2.72 -12.78 -6.73
N CYS A 354 3.53 -12.09 -5.92
CA CYS A 354 3.23 -11.62 -4.57
C CYS A 354 3.06 -12.72 -3.52
N MET A 355 3.42 -13.98 -3.83
CA MET A 355 3.44 -15.04 -2.82
C MET A 355 4.52 -14.75 -1.75
N PRO A 356 4.26 -15.11 -0.47
CA PRO A 356 5.20 -14.83 0.62
C PRO A 356 6.50 -15.61 0.47
N ARG A 357 7.64 -14.92 0.60
CA ARG A 357 8.97 -15.56 0.65
C ARG A 357 9.42 -15.82 2.08
N GLN A 358 10.10 -16.94 2.26
CA GLN A 358 10.88 -17.21 3.46
C GLN A 358 12.13 -16.31 3.49
N TYR A 359 12.49 -15.82 4.67
CA TYR A 359 13.73 -15.15 4.94
C TYR A 359 14.91 -16.09 4.74
N PRO A 360 16.06 -15.58 4.28
CA PRO A 360 17.29 -16.35 4.25
C PRO A 360 17.61 -16.96 5.62
N ALA A 361 18.07 -18.22 5.65
CA ALA A 361 18.35 -18.93 6.90
C ALA A 361 19.34 -18.21 7.82
N GLU A 362 20.34 -17.55 7.24
CA GLU A 362 21.33 -16.74 7.96
C GLU A 362 20.71 -15.52 8.65
N LEU A 363 19.79 -14.83 7.96
CA LEU A 363 19.06 -13.70 8.52
C LEU A 363 18.15 -14.16 9.67
N SER A 364 17.38 -15.23 9.46
CA SER A 364 16.51 -15.80 10.50
C SER A 364 17.31 -16.24 11.73
N LYS A 365 18.49 -16.84 11.52
CA LYS A 365 19.42 -17.21 12.59
C LYS A 365 19.94 -15.98 13.32
N TYR A 366 20.41 -14.96 12.60
CA TYR A 366 20.88 -13.70 13.19
C TYR A 366 19.79 -13.07 14.05
N LEU A 367 18.58 -12.88 13.52
CA LEU A 367 17.46 -12.28 14.26
C LEU A 367 17.13 -13.09 15.52
N LYS A 368 17.07 -14.42 15.42
CA LYS A 368 16.87 -15.30 16.58
C LYS A 368 17.97 -15.10 17.63
N ASP A 369 19.23 -15.13 17.22
CA ASP A 369 20.38 -14.99 18.12
C ASP A 369 20.43 -13.60 18.78
N GLN A 370 19.85 -12.58 18.14
CA GLN A 370 19.65 -11.23 18.69
C GLN A 370 18.40 -11.10 19.58
N GLY A 371 17.65 -12.17 19.81
CA GLY A 371 16.46 -12.18 20.67
C GLY A 371 15.17 -11.73 19.99
N VAL A 372 15.14 -11.62 18.67
CA VAL A 372 13.92 -11.29 17.92
C VAL A 372 13.03 -12.52 17.83
N LYS A 373 11.75 -12.35 18.21
CA LYS A 373 10.71 -13.35 18.02
C LYS A 373 9.75 -12.97 16.90
N ARG A 374 9.53 -11.67 16.71
CA ARG A 374 8.59 -11.14 15.72
C ARG A 374 9.16 -9.94 14.98
N VAL A 375 8.84 -9.84 13.70
CA VAL A 375 9.01 -8.64 12.88
C VAL A 375 7.62 -8.20 12.42
N VAL A 376 7.19 -7.01 12.77
CA VAL A 376 5.88 -6.46 12.36
C VAL A 376 6.12 -5.32 11.38
N VAL A 377 5.43 -5.36 10.25
CA VAL A 377 5.65 -4.44 9.13
C VAL A 377 4.35 -3.92 8.52
N GLY A 378 4.42 -2.75 7.88
CA GLY A 378 3.40 -2.16 7.02
C GLY A 378 3.83 -2.17 5.54
N HIS A 379 3.47 -1.13 4.78
CA HIS A 379 3.93 -0.81 3.42
C HIS A 379 3.46 -1.68 2.26
N THR A 380 3.51 -3.01 2.40
CA THR A 380 3.14 -3.93 1.30
C THR A 380 1.78 -4.52 1.59
N PRO A 381 0.72 -4.05 0.90
CA PRO A 381 -0.61 -4.58 1.09
C PRO A 381 -0.58 -6.07 0.76
N HIS A 382 -1.16 -6.88 1.65
CA HIS A 382 -1.21 -8.31 1.44
C HIS A 382 -2.55 -8.88 1.90
N GLY A 383 -3.57 -8.58 1.09
CA GLY A 383 -4.94 -9.02 1.32
C GLY A 383 -5.73 -8.11 2.27
N ASN A 384 -6.79 -8.65 2.85
CA ASN A 384 -7.74 -7.91 3.69
C ASN A 384 -7.64 -8.21 5.19
N CYS A 385 -6.63 -8.99 5.57
CA CYS A 385 -6.23 -9.21 6.94
C CYS A 385 -4.71 -9.40 6.98
N PRO A 386 -4.06 -9.10 8.11
CA PRO A 386 -2.62 -9.29 8.25
C PRO A 386 -2.19 -10.72 7.87
N THR A 387 -0.97 -10.85 7.38
CA THR A 387 -0.39 -12.14 6.97
C THR A 387 0.73 -12.54 7.91
N VAL A 388 0.74 -13.80 8.31
CA VAL A 388 1.77 -14.37 9.18
C VAL A 388 2.68 -15.26 8.35
N ILE A 389 3.98 -14.97 8.35
CA ILE A 389 5.00 -15.76 7.66
C ILE A 389 5.99 -16.27 8.72
N PRO A 390 6.01 -17.56 9.04
CA PRO A 390 7.06 -18.12 9.90
C PRO A 390 8.36 -18.18 9.12
N ASN A 391 9.48 -17.94 9.80
CA ASN A 391 10.84 -17.96 9.27
C ASN A 391 11.74 -18.69 10.28
N GLY A 392 11.46 -19.99 10.46
CA GLY A 392 12.00 -20.76 11.58
C GLY A 392 11.37 -20.32 12.90
N GLU A 393 12.18 -19.75 13.81
CA GLU A 393 11.72 -19.25 15.12
C GLU A 393 11.35 -17.77 15.12
N VAL A 394 11.43 -17.08 13.99
CA VAL A 394 11.04 -15.67 13.84
C VAL A 394 9.77 -15.60 13.00
N TYR A 395 8.76 -14.83 13.44
CA TYR A 395 7.51 -14.64 12.70
C TYR A 395 7.43 -13.24 12.14
N VAL A 396 7.06 -13.13 10.87
CA VAL A 396 6.79 -11.85 10.22
C VAL A 396 5.29 -11.64 10.17
N VAL A 397 4.82 -10.49 10.64
CA VAL A 397 3.42 -10.07 10.57
C VAL A 397 3.33 -8.88 9.62
N MET A 398 2.82 -9.13 8.42
CA MET A 398 2.55 -8.08 7.43
C MET A 398 1.15 -7.54 7.68
N ALA A 399 1.05 -6.28 8.13
CA ALA A 399 -0.17 -5.71 8.67
C ALA A 399 -0.89 -4.72 7.74
N ASP A 400 -0.31 -4.39 6.60
CA ASP A 400 -0.92 -3.51 5.62
C ASP A 400 -2.11 -4.21 4.92
N THR A 401 -3.28 -3.57 5.05
CA THR A 401 -4.56 -4.01 4.47
C THR A 401 -5.23 -2.92 3.63
N SER A 402 -4.44 -1.99 3.09
CA SER A 402 -4.93 -0.75 2.45
C SER A 402 -5.79 -0.95 1.22
N TYR A 403 -5.69 -2.12 0.59
CA TYR A 403 -6.46 -2.48 -0.61
C TYR A 403 -7.43 -3.64 -0.36
N SER A 404 -8.05 -3.65 0.82
CA SER A 404 -9.00 -4.71 1.21
C SER A 404 -10.27 -4.77 0.33
N ASN A 405 -10.67 -3.65 -0.28
CA ASN A 405 -11.85 -3.55 -1.14
C ASN A 405 -11.76 -2.37 -2.12
N MET A 406 -11.21 -2.61 -3.32
CA MET A 406 -11.02 -1.61 -4.39
C MET A 406 -12.27 -0.93 -4.95
N LYS A 407 -13.46 -1.43 -4.61
CA LYS A 407 -14.74 -0.91 -5.10
C LYS A 407 -15.64 -0.52 -3.92
N SER A 408 -15.02 -0.15 -2.81
CA SER A 408 -15.77 0.16 -1.60
C SER A 408 -16.56 1.45 -1.79
N ASP A 409 -15.86 2.54 -2.13
CA ASP A 409 -16.43 3.90 -2.18
C ASP A 409 -17.25 4.27 -0.93
N LEU A 410 -16.99 3.60 0.21
CA LEU A 410 -17.85 3.65 1.39
C LEU A 410 -17.62 4.93 2.18
N ALA A 411 -16.35 5.26 2.45
CA ALA A 411 -15.98 6.45 3.19
C ALA A 411 -15.94 7.70 2.30
N TYR A 412 -15.45 7.55 1.07
CA TYR A 412 -15.30 8.58 0.06
C TYR A 412 -15.07 7.91 -1.30
N ARG A 413 -15.21 8.67 -2.40
CA ARG A 413 -14.96 8.15 -3.74
C ARG A 413 -13.47 7.78 -3.91
N GLY A 414 -13.18 6.56 -4.33
CA GLY A 414 -11.83 6.00 -4.40
C GLY A 414 -11.38 5.30 -3.11
N ASP A 415 -12.26 5.12 -2.12
CA ASP A 415 -12.00 4.29 -0.94
C ASP A 415 -11.75 2.82 -1.36
N ASN A 416 -10.55 2.33 -1.04
CA ASN A 416 -10.06 0.99 -1.36
C ASN A 416 -10.08 0.02 -0.18
N ARG A 417 -10.66 0.41 0.95
CA ARG A 417 -10.62 -0.35 2.21
C ARG A 417 -12.01 -0.66 2.73
N GLY A 418 -12.94 0.28 2.62
CA GLY A 418 -14.25 0.18 3.23
C GLY A 418 -14.18 0.02 4.72
N ASP A 419 -14.91 -0.96 5.24
CA ASP A 419 -14.95 -1.24 6.68
C ASP A 419 -13.84 -2.22 7.15
N ALA A 420 -12.86 -2.51 6.28
CA ALA A 420 -11.77 -3.39 6.67
C ALA A 420 -10.85 -2.72 7.69
N VAL A 421 -10.50 -3.44 8.75
CA VAL A 421 -9.64 -2.94 9.82
C VAL A 421 -9.00 -4.10 10.58
N ALA A 422 -7.78 -3.91 11.07
CA ALA A 422 -7.14 -4.85 11.98
C ALA A 422 -6.32 -4.15 13.07
N ASP A 423 -6.33 -4.71 14.27
CA ASP A 423 -5.39 -4.40 15.37
C ASP A 423 -4.46 -5.61 15.54
N VAL A 424 -3.16 -5.37 15.41
CA VAL A 424 -2.12 -6.34 15.79
C VAL A 424 -1.72 -6.05 17.24
N ALA A 425 -2.27 -6.83 18.16
CA ALA A 425 -2.10 -6.64 19.60
C ALA A 425 -1.12 -7.65 20.21
N LEU A 426 -0.13 -7.13 20.93
CA LEU A 426 0.85 -7.89 21.70
C LEU A 426 0.54 -7.86 23.19
N ASP A 427 0.76 -8.98 23.87
CA ASP A 427 0.71 -9.14 25.34
C ASP A 427 1.81 -10.13 25.74
N GLY A 428 3.02 -9.60 25.91
CA GLY A 428 4.26 -10.36 26.06
C GLY A 428 4.47 -11.29 24.86
N PRO A 429 4.58 -12.62 25.04
CA PRO A 429 4.78 -13.56 23.95
C PRO A 429 3.53 -13.81 23.09
N LYS A 430 2.36 -13.33 23.51
CA LYS A 430 1.11 -13.51 22.75
C LYS A 430 0.95 -12.39 21.73
N CYS A 431 0.75 -12.75 20.47
CA CYS A 431 0.38 -11.82 19.40
C CYS A 431 -0.96 -12.25 18.81
N THR A 432 -1.93 -11.32 18.81
CA THR A 432 -3.30 -11.56 18.34
C THR A 432 -3.65 -10.53 17.28
N VAL A 433 -4.28 -10.98 16.21
CA VAL A 433 -4.84 -10.11 15.19
C VAL A 433 -6.35 -10.14 15.33
N LYS A 434 -6.95 -8.98 15.57
CA LYS A 434 -8.41 -8.81 15.61
C LYS A 434 -8.84 -7.81 14.56
N GLY A 435 -10.04 -7.95 13.99
CA GLY A 435 -10.45 -7.05 12.93
C GLY A 435 -11.72 -7.44 12.19
N ARG A 436 -11.91 -6.78 11.05
CA ARG A 436 -12.95 -7.05 10.06
C ARG A 436 -12.31 -6.99 8.67
N THR A 437 -12.77 -7.82 7.75
CA THR A 437 -12.24 -7.90 6.38
C THR A 437 -12.84 -6.88 5.41
N GLY A 438 -13.90 -6.16 5.80
CA GLY A 438 -14.57 -5.13 4.98
C GLY A 438 -15.43 -5.63 3.82
N VAL A 439 -15.56 -6.95 3.61
CA VAL A 439 -16.36 -7.52 2.51
C VAL A 439 -17.75 -7.91 3.02
N LYS A 440 -18.83 -7.26 2.56
CA LYS A 440 -20.21 -7.48 3.08
C LYS A 440 -20.70 -8.93 3.04
N THR A 441 -20.27 -9.73 2.07
CA THR A 441 -20.61 -11.17 1.94
C THR A 441 -19.83 -12.07 2.91
N PHE A 442 -18.72 -11.55 3.46
CA PHE A 442 -17.78 -12.20 4.38
C PHE A 442 -17.37 -11.21 5.47
N ALA A 443 -18.30 -10.44 6.05
CA ALA A 443 -18.00 -9.54 7.17
C ALA A 443 -17.78 -10.39 8.44
N GLN A 444 -16.83 -11.31 8.38
CA GLN A 444 -16.39 -12.12 9.49
C GLN A 444 -15.37 -11.30 10.27
N LEU A 445 -15.56 -11.32 11.58
CA LEU A 445 -14.55 -10.93 12.54
C LEU A 445 -13.28 -11.73 12.25
N ILE A 446 -12.18 -11.02 12.04
CA ILE A 446 -10.85 -11.62 12.08
C ILE A 446 -10.53 -11.75 13.57
N ASP A 447 -10.25 -12.97 14.02
CA ASP A 447 -9.68 -13.22 15.34
C ASP A 447 -8.77 -14.45 15.23
N TYR A 448 -7.46 -14.20 15.19
CA TYR A 448 -6.48 -15.28 15.19
C TYR A 448 -5.24 -14.93 15.99
N ARG A 449 -4.56 -15.97 16.46
CA ARG A 449 -3.31 -15.85 17.21
C ARG A 449 -2.14 -16.18 16.29
N VAL A 450 -1.13 -15.31 16.29
CA VAL A 450 0.17 -15.61 15.69
C VAL A 450 0.86 -16.67 16.55
N PRO A 451 1.34 -17.79 15.99
CA PRO A 451 1.94 -18.85 16.77
C PRO A 451 3.13 -18.35 17.61
N PRO A 452 3.31 -18.85 18.84
CA PRO A 452 4.48 -18.54 19.65
C PRO A 452 5.73 -19.22 19.07
N CYS A 453 6.88 -18.55 19.22
CA CYS A 453 8.16 -19.07 18.76
C CYS A 453 8.56 -20.37 19.46
N GLY A 454 9.01 -21.36 18.69
CA GLY A 454 9.53 -22.64 19.20
C GLY A 454 8.48 -23.65 19.67
N GLY A 455 7.19 -23.39 19.45
CA GLY A 455 6.10 -24.30 19.85
C GLY A 455 4.76 -23.99 19.17
N GLY A 456 4.82 -23.53 17.92
CA GLY A 456 3.68 -23.02 17.16
C GLY A 456 3.05 -24.02 16.20
N ASP A 457 1.98 -23.58 15.55
CA ASP A 457 1.31 -24.32 14.49
C ASP A 457 2.17 -24.29 13.22
N ASN A 458 2.92 -25.35 12.96
CA ASN A 458 3.90 -25.44 11.86
C ASN A 458 3.27 -25.41 10.46
N ARG A 459 1.93 -25.42 10.36
CA ARG A 459 1.19 -25.35 9.09
C ARG A 459 1.14 -23.94 8.52
N ILE A 460 1.12 -22.91 9.38
CA ILE A 460 1.03 -21.52 8.93
C ILE A 460 2.23 -21.22 8.03
N GLY A 461 2.03 -20.52 6.91
CA GLY A 461 3.05 -20.21 5.93
C GLY A 461 3.45 -21.35 4.99
N CYS A 462 3.04 -22.60 5.23
CA CYS A 462 3.28 -23.69 4.28
C CYS A 462 2.59 -23.40 2.94
N VAL A 463 3.28 -23.72 1.84
CA VAL A 463 2.80 -23.51 0.46
C VAL A 463 2.61 -24.85 -0.22
N ALA A 464 1.49 -25.03 -0.91
CA ALA A 464 1.22 -26.22 -1.72
C ALA A 464 0.54 -25.84 -3.05
N SER A 465 0.76 -26.65 -4.08
CA SER A 465 0.05 -26.52 -5.36
C SER A 465 -1.21 -27.37 -5.31
N LEU A 466 -2.38 -26.72 -5.25
CA LEU A 466 -3.67 -27.37 -5.10
C LEU A 466 -4.46 -27.34 -6.41
N GLN A 467 -5.21 -28.40 -6.68
CA GLN A 467 -6.11 -28.42 -7.82
C GLN A 467 -7.37 -27.59 -7.50
N PRO A 468 -7.84 -26.74 -8.43
CA PRO A 468 -9.14 -26.09 -8.30
C PRO A 468 -10.26 -27.13 -8.13
N PRO A 469 -11.41 -26.78 -7.52
CA PRO A 469 -12.48 -27.73 -7.30
C PRO A 469 -12.89 -28.34 -8.64
N SER A 470 -12.83 -29.67 -8.76
CA SER A 470 -13.35 -30.35 -9.95
C SER A 470 -14.84 -29.99 -10.04
N GLN A 471 -15.27 -29.36 -11.14
CA GLN A 471 -16.69 -29.23 -11.47
C GLN A 471 -17.23 -30.64 -11.74
N GLN A 472 -17.50 -31.42 -10.70
CA GLN A 472 -18.35 -32.59 -10.86
C GLN A 472 -19.74 -32.08 -11.19
N ARG A 473 -20.12 -32.27 -12.45
CA ARG A 473 -21.44 -32.02 -13.00
C ARG A 473 -22.49 -32.70 -12.12
N GLU A 474 -23.17 -31.94 -11.27
CA GLU A 474 -24.54 -32.27 -10.90
C GLU A 474 -25.39 -32.06 -12.16
N HIS A 475 -25.51 -33.11 -12.96
CA HIS A 475 -26.62 -33.45 -13.86
C HIS A 475 -26.09 -34.41 -14.94
N ALA A 476 -26.25 -35.70 -14.67
CA ALA A 476 -26.33 -36.68 -15.73
C ALA A 476 -27.59 -36.34 -16.56
N THR A 477 -27.41 -35.85 -17.79
CA THR A 477 -28.24 -36.11 -19.00
C THR A 477 -28.16 -34.95 -20.01
N ALA A 478 -27.05 -34.84 -20.76
CA ALA A 478 -27.05 -34.27 -22.11
C ALA A 478 -25.70 -34.54 -22.79
N ALA A 479 -25.75 -34.82 -24.08
CA ALA A 479 -24.66 -35.30 -24.94
C ALA A 479 -23.41 -34.39 -24.95
N PRO A 480 -22.22 -34.93 -25.28
CA PRO A 480 -20.97 -34.19 -25.20
C PRO A 480 -20.77 -33.29 -26.41
N VAL A 481 -20.56 -31.99 -26.17
CA VAL A 481 -19.91 -31.08 -27.13
C VAL A 481 -18.41 -31.06 -26.78
N PRO A 482 -17.49 -31.28 -27.74
CA PRO A 482 -16.06 -31.30 -27.46
C PRO A 482 -15.55 -29.85 -27.40
N ALA A 483 -15.60 -29.23 -26.22
CA ALA A 483 -14.77 -28.07 -25.94
C ALA A 483 -13.40 -28.59 -25.48
N ILE A 484 -12.34 -28.21 -26.20
CA ILE A 484 -10.96 -28.38 -25.74
C ILE A 484 -10.76 -27.37 -24.60
N THR A 485 -11.26 -27.67 -23.42
CA THR A 485 -10.94 -26.94 -22.20
C THR A 485 -9.81 -27.68 -21.51
N MET A 486 -8.61 -27.13 -21.60
CA MET A 486 -7.50 -27.57 -20.76
C MET A 486 -7.95 -27.53 -19.29
N PRO A 487 -7.64 -28.56 -18.47
CA PRO A 487 -7.98 -28.52 -17.05
C PRO A 487 -7.33 -27.27 -16.44
N PRO A 488 -8.06 -26.52 -15.59
CA PRO A 488 -7.49 -25.34 -14.95
C PRO A 488 -6.25 -25.77 -14.15
N ALA A 489 -5.12 -25.12 -14.43
CA ALA A 489 -3.84 -25.45 -13.85
C ALA A 489 -3.88 -25.36 -12.31
N ALA A 490 -3.07 -26.20 -11.65
CA ALA A 490 -2.90 -26.16 -10.20
C ALA A 490 -2.49 -24.75 -9.75
N MET A 491 -3.07 -24.27 -8.65
CA MET A 491 -2.78 -22.95 -8.07
C MET A 491 -2.02 -23.10 -6.76
N ARG A 492 -1.05 -22.23 -6.51
CA ARG A 492 -0.28 -22.23 -5.26
C ARG A 492 -1.07 -21.54 -4.15
N TYR A 493 -1.37 -22.25 -3.08
CA TYR A 493 -1.96 -21.69 -1.87
C TYR A 493 -0.94 -21.74 -0.74
N PHE A 494 -0.97 -20.73 0.12
CA PHE A 494 -0.29 -20.75 1.41
C PHE A 494 -1.29 -20.67 2.56
N ILE A 495 -0.92 -21.21 3.72
CA ILE A 495 -1.75 -21.15 4.93
C ILE A 495 -1.52 -19.80 5.62
N LYS A 496 -2.45 -18.86 5.48
CA LYS A 496 -2.30 -17.48 5.96
C LYS A 496 -2.45 -17.34 7.46
N ALA A 497 -3.43 -18.01 8.04
CA ALA A 497 -3.73 -17.96 9.47
C ALA A 497 -4.57 -19.15 9.93
N ARG A 498 -4.56 -19.41 11.24
CA ARG A 498 -5.50 -20.32 11.91
C ARG A 498 -6.61 -19.50 12.58
N LEU A 499 -7.85 -19.66 12.14
CA LEU A 499 -9.01 -18.93 12.65
C LEU A 499 -9.46 -19.52 14.00
N ALA A 500 -9.85 -18.65 14.92
CA ALA A 500 -10.50 -19.08 16.16
C ALA A 500 -11.88 -19.71 15.85
N ALA A 501 -12.28 -20.70 16.65
CA ALA A 501 -13.64 -21.23 16.61
C ALA A 501 -14.63 -20.15 17.08
N LEU A 502 -15.67 -19.88 16.28
CA LEU A 502 -16.69 -18.87 16.61
C LEU A 502 -17.65 -19.33 17.71
N HIS A 503 -17.84 -20.65 17.85
CA HIS A 503 -18.66 -21.29 18.88
C HIS A 503 -17.91 -22.46 19.52
N GLU A 504 -18.21 -22.80 20.78
CA GLU A 504 -17.56 -23.90 21.53
C GLU A 504 -17.67 -25.28 20.86
N ARG A 505 -18.61 -25.44 19.90
CA ARG A 505 -18.84 -26.67 19.13
C ARG A 505 -18.21 -26.66 17.74
N ASP A 506 -17.62 -25.54 17.30
CA ASP A 506 -16.99 -25.44 15.99
C ASP A 506 -15.52 -25.87 16.05
N GLU A 507 -15.07 -26.62 15.04
CA GLU A 507 -13.66 -26.94 14.88
C GLU A 507 -12.86 -25.72 14.40
N SER A 508 -11.61 -25.59 14.88
CA SER A 508 -10.71 -24.54 14.38
C SER A 508 -10.38 -24.76 12.90
N LYS A 509 -10.43 -23.68 12.11
CA LYS A 509 -10.18 -23.71 10.66
C LYS A 509 -8.89 -22.98 10.28
N TYR A 510 -8.39 -23.25 9.09
CA TYR A 510 -7.29 -22.53 8.45
C TYR A 510 -7.81 -21.68 7.30
N LEU A 511 -7.23 -20.50 7.17
CA LEU A 511 -7.43 -19.61 6.03
C LEU A 511 -6.31 -19.86 5.03
N LEU A 512 -6.62 -20.54 3.93
CA LEU A 512 -5.75 -20.68 2.77
C LEU A 512 -5.85 -19.41 1.92
N CYS A 513 -4.72 -18.97 1.38
CA CYS A 513 -4.64 -17.81 0.52
C CYS A 513 -3.80 -18.12 -0.72
N HIS A 514 -4.34 -17.83 -1.90
CA HIS A 514 -3.59 -17.78 -3.14
C HIS A 514 -3.47 -16.32 -3.57
N VAL A 515 -2.26 -15.91 -3.96
CA VAL A 515 -2.00 -14.58 -4.47
C VAL A 515 -1.39 -14.73 -5.87
N ASP A 516 -1.92 -13.96 -6.81
CA ASP A 516 -1.41 -13.86 -8.18
C ASP A 516 -1.40 -12.39 -8.59
N GLY A 517 -0.26 -11.76 -8.32
CA GLY A 517 -0.05 -10.32 -8.47
C GLY A 517 -1.08 -9.56 -7.66
N PHE A 518 -2.09 -9.04 -8.36
CA PHE A 518 -3.18 -8.33 -7.70
C PHE A 518 -4.11 -9.29 -6.97
N LYS A 519 -4.46 -10.44 -7.52
CA LYS A 519 -5.60 -11.20 -7.03
C LYS A 519 -5.28 -12.04 -5.79
N ASN A 520 -6.00 -11.79 -4.69
CA ASN A 520 -6.07 -12.71 -3.56
C ASN A 520 -7.26 -13.62 -3.73
N LEU A 521 -7.14 -14.89 -3.37
CA LEU A 521 -8.23 -15.85 -3.22
C LEU A 521 -8.15 -16.47 -1.84
N TYR A 522 -9.30 -16.60 -1.17
CA TYR A 522 -9.38 -17.20 0.17
C TYR A 522 -10.18 -18.49 0.15
N GLN A 523 -9.72 -19.48 0.92
CA GLN A 523 -10.44 -20.74 1.15
C GLN A 523 -10.30 -21.15 2.62
N GLU A 524 -11.42 -21.49 3.26
CA GLU A 524 -11.40 -22.11 4.58
C GLU A 524 -11.14 -23.62 4.46
N ALA A 525 -10.31 -24.17 5.35
CA ALA A 525 -10.03 -25.59 5.45
C ALA A 525 -10.07 -26.07 6.91
N SER A 526 -10.54 -27.30 7.16
CA SER A 526 -10.47 -27.90 8.50
C SER A 526 -9.04 -28.35 8.83
N ALA A 527 -8.74 -28.51 10.13
CA ALA A 527 -7.43 -29.02 10.55
C ALA A 527 -7.12 -30.40 9.96
N ASN A 528 -8.10 -31.31 9.99
CA ASN A 528 -7.94 -32.66 9.44
C ASN A 528 -7.62 -32.62 7.94
N TRP A 529 -8.31 -31.76 7.17
CA TRP A 529 -8.02 -31.63 5.75
C TRP A 529 -6.61 -31.08 5.50
N VAL A 530 -6.16 -30.10 6.29
CA VAL A 530 -4.80 -29.55 6.14
C VAL A 530 -3.75 -30.62 6.42
N ASP A 531 -3.92 -31.41 7.48
CA ASP A 531 -2.98 -32.46 7.87
C ASP A 531 -2.93 -33.62 6.85
N GLU A 532 -4.07 -33.94 6.24
CA GLU A 532 -4.18 -35.07 5.32
C GLU A 532 -3.88 -34.71 3.87
N GLU A 533 -4.31 -33.54 3.38
CA GLU A 533 -4.42 -33.31 1.92
C GLU A 533 -3.61 -32.11 1.40
N PHE A 534 -3.26 -31.13 2.24
CA PHE A 534 -2.64 -29.88 1.76
C PHE A 534 -1.28 -30.13 1.07
N GLU A 535 -0.36 -30.80 1.74
CA GLU A 535 0.99 -31.07 1.20
C GLU A 535 0.98 -32.09 0.05
N LYS A 536 -0.07 -32.91 -0.06
CA LYS A 536 -0.23 -33.88 -1.17
C LYS A 536 -0.62 -33.22 -2.50
N GLY A 537 -0.97 -31.94 -2.49
CA GLY A 537 -1.44 -31.24 -3.69
C GLY A 537 -2.84 -31.68 -4.12
N GLY A 538 -3.68 -32.05 -3.16
CA GLY A 538 -5.06 -32.50 -3.40
C GLY A 538 -5.98 -31.42 -3.99
N ALA A 539 -7.24 -31.79 -4.23
CA ALA A 539 -8.27 -30.84 -4.63
C ALA A 539 -8.65 -29.93 -3.47
N LEU A 540 -8.89 -28.64 -3.75
CA LEU A 540 -9.40 -27.70 -2.75
C LEU A 540 -10.66 -28.25 -2.06
N PRO A 541 -10.81 -28.04 -0.74
CA PRO A 541 -11.94 -28.58 -0.01
C PRO A 541 -13.26 -28.02 -0.55
N PHE A 542 -14.25 -28.89 -0.74
CA PHE A 542 -15.59 -28.56 -1.23
C PHE A 542 -16.44 -27.86 -0.15
N SER A 543 -15.87 -26.85 0.50
CA SER A 543 -16.54 -25.98 1.47
C SER A 543 -16.73 -24.65 0.77
N ARG A 544 -17.97 -24.36 0.32
CA ARG A 544 -18.42 -23.13 -0.35
C ARG A 544 -17.25 -22.24 -0.77
N THR A 545 -16.62 -22.58 -1.89
CA THR A 545 -15.56 -21.78 -2.49
C THR A 545 -16.09 -20.37 -2.68
N ARG A 546 -15.68 -19.45 -1.81
CA ARG A 546 -15.98 -18.04 -1.95
C ARG A 546 -14.70 -17.38 -2.42
N THR A 547 -14.49 -17.50 -3.73
CA THR A 547 -13.45 -16.83 -4.49
C THR A 547 -13.64 -15.32 -4.36
N ILE A 548 -13.09 -14.71 -3.31
CA ILE A 548 -13.07 -13.25 -3.16
C ILE A 548 -11.79 -12.76 -3.81
N SER A 549 -11.90 -12.25 -5.04
CA SER A 549 -10.81 -11.60 -5.76
C SER A 549 -10.55 -10.21 -5.15
N ILE A 550 -9.55 -10.10 -4.28
CA ILE A 550 -9.11 -8.80 -3.74
C ILE A 550 -7.81 -8.42 -4.41
N THR A 551 -7.78 -7.28 -5.11
CA THR A 551 -6.60 -6.81 -5.83
C THR A 551 -5.64 -6.06 -4.90
N SER A 552 -4.55 -6.69 -4.48
CA SER A 552 -3.46 -6.17 -3.65
C SER A 552 -2.28 -5.78 -4.55
N HIS A 553 -1.87 -4.52 -4.55
CA HIS A 553 -1.02 -4.01 -5.62
C HIS A 553 0.45 -4.41 -5.44
N GLY A 554 0.92 -5.30 -6.32
CA GLY A 554 2.29 -5.84 -6.37
C GLY A 554 3.36 -4.87 -6.88
N GLU A 555 4.58 -5.40 -7.00
CA GLU A 555 5.91 -4.76 -7.00
C GLU A 555 6.13 -3.47 -7.81
N GLU A 556 5.39 -3.20 -8.89
CA GLU A 556 5.63 -2.03 -9.76
C GLU A 556 4.65 -0.87 -9.59
N PHE A 557 3.55 -1.07 -8.84
CA PHE A 557 2.37 -0.20 -8.95
C PHE A 557 2.00 0.57 -7.68
N GLY A 558 2.77 0.42 -6.61
CA GLY A 558 2.60 1.18 -5.36
C GLY A 558 2.85 2.69 -5.49
N HIS A 559 3.24 3.17 -6.68
CA HIS A 559 3.74 4.54 -6.88
C HIS A 559 2.88 5.40 -7.81
N SER A 560 1.77 4.89 -8.37
CA SER A 560 1.01 5.67 -9.37
C SER A 560 -0.51 5.47 -9.45
N PHE A 561 -1.15 4.64 -8.62
CA PHE A 561 -2.59 4.34 -8.78
C PHE A 561 -3.56 5.07 -7.83
N SER A 562 -3.40 6.37 -7.58
CA SER A 562 -4.47 7.15 -6.93
C SER A 562 -5.03 8.24 -7.83
N GLY A 563 -5.65 7.88 -8.94
CA GLY A 563 -6.45 8.83 -9.72
C GLY A 563 -7.92 8.82 -9.32
N TYR A 564 -8.56 9.99 -9.33
CA TYR A 564 -10.03 10.20 -9.31
C TYR A 564 -10.77 9.51 -10.49
N ASP A 565 -10.00 8.89 -11.41
CA ASP A 565 -10.47 8.15 -12.57
C ASP A 565 -10.16 6.64 -12.55
N GLY A 566 -9.55 6.07 -11.49
CA GLY A 566 -9.30 4.65 -11.22
C GLY A 566 -9.00 3.72 -12.41
N ASN A 567 -10.01 3.49 -13.25
CA ASN A 567 -9.91 2.77 -14.52
C ASN A 567 -9.07 3.49 -15.58
N GLY A 568 -9.08 4.83 -15.65
CA GLY A 568 -8.40 5.60 -16.72
C GLY A 568 -6.87 5.58 -16.63
N GLU A 569 -6.30 5.73 -15.43
CA GLU A 569 -4.85 5.69 -15.25
C GLU A 569 -4.28 4.27 -15.31
N ILE A 570 -5.03 3.25 -14.86
CA ILE A 570 -4.70 1.82 -15.08
C ILE A 570 -4.61 1.54 -16.58
N VAL A 571 -5.59 2.00 -17.34
CA VAL A 571 -5.62 1.90 -18.81
C VAL A 571 -4.43 2.60 -19.43
N ARG A 572 -4.09 3.83 -19.01
CA ARG A 572 -2.92 4.57 -19.55
C ARG A 572 -1.59 3.90 -19.25
N GLN A 573 -1.45 3.26 -18.09
CA GLN A 573 -0.21 2.57 -17.71
C GLN A 573 -0.07 1.20 -18.35
N ILE A 574 -1.17 0.46 -18.47
CA ILE A 574 -1.22 -0.77 -19.28
C ILE A 574 -0.87 -0.41 -20.72
N PHE A 575 -1.51 0.62 -21.29
CA PHE A 575 -1.22 1.10 -22.64
C PHE A 575 0.26 1.47 -22.84
N ARG A 576 0.87 2.21 -21.91
CA ARG A 576 2.31 2.55 -21.96
C ARG A 576 3.25 1.35 -21.90
N ARG A 577 2.79 0.22 -21.38
CA ARG A 577 3.58 -1.02 -21.27
C ARG A 577 3.32 -1.96 -22.45
N LEU A 578 2.14 -1.85 -23.05
CA LEU A 578 1.80 -2.44 -24.33
C LEU A 578 2.54 -1.76 -25.48
N ASP A 579 2.62 -0.43 -25.48
CA ASP A 579 3.33 0.41 -26.45
C ASP A 579 4.85 0.32 -26.21
N ARG A 580 5.49 -0.69 -26.81
CA ARG A 580 6.89 -1.04 -26.52
C ARG A 580 7.86 -0.14 -27.26
N ASP A 581 7.48 0.35 -28.43
CA ASP A 581 8.27 1.28 -29.21
C ASP A 581 7.97 2.76 -28.89
N GLY A 582 6.91 3.03 -28.13
CA GLY A 582 6.58 4.35 -27.61
C GLY A 582 6.00 5.27 -28.67
N ASP A 583 5.41 4.71 -29.73
CA ASP A 583 4.87 5.47 -30.87
C ASP A 583 3.47 6.06 -30.59
N GLY A 584 2.89 5.78 -29.43
CA GLY A 584 1.58 6.25 -29.00
C GLY A 584 0.42 5.37 -29.48
N SER A 585 0.71 4.23 -30.10
CA SER A 585 -0.26 3.25 -30.56
C SER A 585 0.20 1.82 -30.25
N VAL A 586 -0.74 0.93 -29.93
CA VAL A 586 -0.41 -0.48 -29.67
C VAL A 586 -0.74 -1.30 -30.91
N THR A 587 0.27 -1.90 -31.54
CA THR A 587 0.07 -2.83 -32.65
C THR A 587 -0.41 -4.20 -32.16
N CYS A 588 -1.08 -4.96 -33.03
CA CYS A 588 -1.47 -6.35 -32.74
C CYS A 588 -0.28 -7.21 -32.27
N ARG A 589 0.91 -6.97 -32.83
CA ARG A 589 2.14 -7.68 -32.47
C ARG A 589 2.63 -7.33 -31.07
N GLU A 590 2.52 -6.08 -30.66
CA GLU A 590 2.89 -5.63 -29.32
C GLU A 590 1.91 -6.11 -28.27
N LEU A 591 0.61 -6.08 -28.57
CA LEU A 591 -0.41 -6.66 -27.71
C LEU A 591 -0.18 -8.16 -27.51
N LEU A 592 0.08 -8.92 -28.58
CA LEU A 592 0.39 -10.36 -28.53
C LEU A 592 1.68 -10.65 -27.76
N ALA A 593 2.71 -9.81 -27.93
CA ALA A 593 3.96 -9.94 -27.17
C ALA A 593 3.73 -9.69 -25.67
N ALA A 594 2.90 -8.70 -25.31
CA ALA A 594 2.56 -8.42 -23.93
C ALA A 594 1.59 -9.44 -23.31
N CYS A 595 0.78 -10.14 -24.10
CA CYS A 595 -0.06 -11.25 -23.64
C CYS A 595 0.72 -12.50 -23.18
N THR A 596 2.04 -12.54 -23.41
CA THR A 596 2.93 -13.51 -22.76
C THR A 596 3.14 -13.20 -21.28
N GLU A 597 2.84 -11.97 -20.85
CA GLU A 597 2.88 -11.52 -19.46
C GLU A 597 1.51 -11.77 -18.81
N GLY A 598 1.49 -12.56 -17.73
CA GLY A 598 0.25 -13.08 -17.12
C GLY A 598 -0.74 -12.00 -16.69
N TYR A 599 -0.24 -10.86 -16.20
CA TYR A 599 -1.08 -9.75 -15.72
C TYR A 599 -1.78 -8.99 -16.86
N VAL A 600 -1.13 -8.78 -18.02
CA VAL A 600 -1.72 -8.12 -19.20
C VAL A 600 -2.85 -8.97 -19.77
N ARG A 601 -2.58 -10.27 -19.91
CA ARG A 601 -3.58 -11.25 -20.37
C ARG A 601 -4.82 -11.26 -19.45
N GLN A 602 -4.62 -11.09 -18.15
CA GLN A 602 -5.70 -11.08 -17.18
C GLN A 602 -6.48 -9.76 -17.16
N ALA A 603 -5.82 -8.61 -17.35
CA ALA A 603 -6.48 -7.32 -17.53
C ALA A 603 -7.36 -7.29 -18.80
N LEU A 604 -6.89 -7.90 -19.89
CA LEU A 604 -7.65 -8.06 -21.13
C LEU A 604 -8.84 -9.02 -20.95
N ALA A 605 -8.64 -10.16 -20.26
CA ALA A 605 -9.72 -11.13 -19.99
C ALA A 605 -10.84 -10.57 -19.10
N TRP A 606 -10.56 -9.59 -18.24
CA TRP A 606 -11.58 -8.87 -17.47
C TRP A 606 -12.36 -7.86 -18.29
N SER A 607 -11.70 -7.22 -19.25
CA SER A 607 -12.34 -6.24 -20.13
C SER A 607 -13.19 -6.92 -21.21
N TYR A 608 -12.83 -8.15 -21.61
CA TYR A 608 -13.49 -8.93 -22.67
C TYR A 608 -13.73 -10.40 -22.27
N PRO A 609 -14.68 -10.67 -21.35
CA PRO A 609 -14.99 -12.05 -20.97
C PRO A 609 -15.64 -12.81 -22.14
N ASN A 610 -15.07 -13.97 -22.48
CA ASN A 610 -15.49 -14.89 -23.56
C ASN A 610 -15.12 -14.49 -25.00
N SER A 611 -14.25 -13.50 -25.21
CA SER A 611 -13.68 -13.18 -26.52
C SER A 611 -12.28 -13.80 -26.67
N THR A 612 -11.94 -14.24 -27.88
CA THR A 612 -10.55 -14.54 -28.26
C THR A 612 -9.70 -13.26 -28.30
N LEU A 613 -8.38 -13.38 -28.26
CA LEU A 613 -7.48 -12.21 -28.30
C LEU A 613 -7.63 -11.43 -29.60
N GLU A 614 -7.89 -12.14 -30.71
CA GLU A 614 -8.14 -11.58 -32.03
C GLU A 614 -9.48 -10.83 -32.09
N GLU A 615 -10.53 -11.35 -31.45
CA GLU A 615 -11.84 -10.68 -31.34
C GLU A 615 -11.78 -9.47 -30.40
N ALA A 616 -11.04 -9.55 -29.29
CA ALA A 616 -10.80 -8.43 -28.40
C ALA A 616 -9.99 -7.32 -29.08
N PHE A 617 -9.02 -7.67 -29.93
CA PHE A 617 -8.26 -6.72 -30.75
C PHE A 617 -9.17 -6.01 -31.77
N GLN A 618 -10.02 -6.74 -32.48
CA GLN A 618 -10.99 -6.16 -33.42
C GLN A 618 -12.05 -5.28 -32.74
N GLU A 619 -12.42 -5.57 -31.49
CA GLU A 619 -13.34 -4.72 -30.71
C GLU A 619 -12.65 -3.46 -30.15
N LEU A 620 -11.33 -3.51 -29.96
CA LEU A 620 -10.49 -2.38 -29.55
C LEU A 620 -10.13 -1.45 -30.71
N ASP A 621 -9.92 -1.99 -31.91
CA ASP A 621 -9.60 -1.27 -33.14
C ASP A 621 -10.88 -0.74 -33.82
N GLU A 622 -11.51 0.29 -33.22
CA GLU A 622 -12.80 0.83 -33.67
C GLU A 622 -12.77 1.34 -35.13
N ASN A 623 -11.60 1.79 -35.60
CA ASN A 623 -11.41 2.35 -36.93
C ASN A 623 -10.86 1.33 -37.97
N ASN A 624 -10.50 0.11 -37.53
CA ASN A 624 -9.88 -0.97 -38.31
C ASN A 624 -8.58 -0.59 -39.02
N ASP A 625 -7.77 0.27 -38.40
CA ASP A 625 -6.46 0.69 -38.95
C ASP A 625 -5.31 -0.25 -38.55
N GLY A 626 -5.59 -1.29 -37.75
CA GLY A 626 -4.63 -2.28 -37.30
C GLY A 626 -3.77 -1.83 -36.11
N ARG A 627 -4.09 -0.69 -35.51
CA ARG A 627 -3.44 -0.10 -34.33
C ARG A 627 -4.51 0.30 -33.31
N ILE A 628 -4.17 0.20 -32.03
CA ILE A 628 -5.05 0.67 -30.95
C ILE A 628 -4.46 1.94 -30.36
N THR A 629 -5.14 3.07 -30.55
CA THR A 629 -4.74 4.34 -29.94
C THR A 629 -5.17 4.42 -28.47
N MET A 630 -4.56 5.33 -27.70
CA MET A 630 -4.92 5.55 -26.29
C MET A 630 -6.42 5.90 -26.12
N SER A 631 -6.97 6.63 -27.08
CA SER A 631 -8.38 7.03 -27.08
C SER A 631 -9.30 5.82 -27.26
N GLU A 632 -8.98 4.93 -28.21
CA GLU A 632 -9.73 3.70 -28.48
C GLU A 632 -9.64 2.72 -27.31
N PHE A 633 -8.44 2.54 -26.74
CA PHE A 633 -8.22 1.69 -25.57
C PHE A 633 -9.00 2.19 -24.34
N THR A 634 -8.99 3.51 -24.09
CA THR A 634 -9.74 4.12 -22.99
C THR A 634 -11.25 4.00 -23.20
N HIS A 635 -11.72 4.28 -24.41
CA HIS A 635 -13.14 4.19 -24.76
C HIS A 635 -13.67 2.77 -24.57
N ALA A 636 -12.94 1.76 -25.04
CA ALA A 636 -13.36 0.38 -24.96
C ALA A 636 -13.41 -0.16 -23.52
N VAL A 637 -12.45 0.21 -22.67
CA VAL A 637 -12.45 -0.18 -21.24
C VAL A 637 -13.58 0.52 -20.46
N LEU A 638 -13.89 1.79 -20.77
CA LEU A 638 -15.03 2.49 -20.19
C LEU A 638 -16.37 1.84 -20.61
N LYS A 639 -16.48 1.40 -21.85
CA LYS A 639 -17.66 0.69 -22.40
C LYS A 639 -17.85 -0.70 -21.76
N ALA A 640 -16.76 -1.42 -21.51
CA ALA A 640 -16.77 -2.70 -20.78
C ALA A 640 -17.21 -2.54 -19.31
N SER A 641 -16.81 -1.44 -18.65
CA SER A 641 -17.25 -1.08 -17.30
C SER A 641 -18.75 -0.76 -17.20
N GLN A 642 -19.39 -0.31 -18.28
CA GLN A 642 -20.84 -0.05 -18.33
C GLN A 642 -21.65 -1.33 -18.61
N ARG A 643 -21.14 -2.26 -19.44
CA ARG A 643 -21.81 -3.55 -19.72
C ARG A 643 -21.95 -4.46 -18.50
N SER A 644 -21.02 -4.37 -17.54
CA SER A 644 -21.06 -5.13 -16.28
C SER A 644 -22.08 -4.60 -15.27
N SER A 645 -22.64 -3.39 -15.48
CA SER A 645 -23.69 -2.82 -14.63
C SER A 645 -25.12 -3.27 -14.99
N LEU A 646 -25.30 -3.95 -16.13
CA LEU A 646 -26.60 -4.39 -16.65
C LEU A 646 -26.92 -5.86 -16.37
N HIS A 647 -25.99 -6.65 -15.81
CA HIS A 647 -26.15 -8.07 -15.52
C HIS A 647 -26.34 -8.41 -14.03
N ASP A 648 -26.92 -7.51 -13.23
CA ASP A 648 -27.34 -7.81 -11.85
C ASP A 648 -28.81 -7.46 -11.54
N ASN A 649 -29.67 -7.57 -12.57
CA ASN A 649 -31.14 -7.55 -12.41
C ASN A 649 -31.76 -8.88 -12.85
N GLY A 650 -31.23 -10.00 -12.36
CA GLY A 650 -31.83 -11.32 -12.51
C GLY A 650 -32.62 -11.69 -11.25
N LYS A 651 -33.94 -11.45 -11.25
CA LYS A 651 -34.85 -12.04 -10.27
C LYS A 651 -34.63 -13.55 -10.22
N LEU A 652 -34.39 -14.07 -9.01
CA LEU A 652 -34.63 -15.48 -8.68
C LEU A 652 -36.11 -15.82 -8.97
N THR A 653 -36.37 -16.65 -9.98
CA THR A 653 -37.66 -17.35 -10.13
C THR A 653 -37.45 -18.84 -9.88
N PHE A 654 -38.02 -19.33 -8.78
CA PHE A 654 -38.17 -20.75 -8.48
C PHE A 654 -39.08 -21.42 -9.53
N CYS A 655 -38.71 -22.61 -10.02
CA CYS A 655 -39.62 -23.46 -10.79
C CYS A 655 -40.72 -24.02 -9.89
N SER A 656 -41.98 -23.94 -10.33
CA SER A 656 -43.05 -24.85 -9.90
C SER A 656 -43.62 -25.58 -11.11
N VAL A 657 -43.50 -26.90 -11.09
CA VAL A 657 -44.20 -27.83 -11.97
C VAL A 657 -45.69 -27.82 -11.61
N THR A 658 -46.58 -27.59 -12.58
CA THR A 658 -47.83 -28.36 -12.73
C THR A 658 -48.37 -28.20 -14.14
N SER A 659 -48.53 -29.32 -14.83
CA SER A 659 -49.33 -29.48 -16.02
C SER A 659 -50.83 -29.27 -15.74
N SER A 660 -51.51 -28.76 -16.76
CA SER A 660 -52.89 -29.06 -17.17
C SER A 660 -54.05 -28.11 -16.79
N PHE A 661 -54.83 -27.88 -17.85
CA PHE A 661 -56.22 -27.44 -17.98
C PHE A 661 -56.56 -25.94 -18.12
N ALA A 662 -57.39 -25.73 -19.13
CA ALA A 662 -57.89 -24.51 -19.71
C ALA A 662 -59.01 -23.84 -18.90
N GLY A 663 -59.25 -22.57 -19.19
CA GLY A 663 -60.60 -21.99 -19.12
C GLY A 663 -60.70 -20.63 -18.45
N ALA A 664 -61.09 -19.65 -19.26
CA ALA A 664 -62.01 -18.54 -18.96
C ALA A 664 -61.64 -17.49 -17.90
N ASP A 665 -61.57 -16.25 -18.40
CA ASP A 665 -62.27 -15.04 -17.96
C ASP A 665 -62.38 -14.68 -16.46
N ASP A 666 -62.26 -13.36 -16.30
CA ASP A 666 -62.78 -12.48 -15.25
C ASP A 666 -61.87 -12.10 -14.06
N TRP A 667 -61.66 -10.76 -14.02
CA TRP A 667 -61.09 -9.83 -13.02
C TRP A 667 -59.59 -9.52 -13.03
#